data_AF-A0A9N9FPU3-F1
#
_entry.id   AF-A0A9N9FPU3-F1
#
_cell.length_a   1.000
_cell.length_b   1.000
_cell.length_c   1.000
_cell.angle_alpha   90.00
_cell.angle_beta   90.00
_cell.angle_gamma   90.00
#
_symmetry.space_group_name_H-M   'P 1'
#
loop_
_entity.id
_entity.type
_entity.pdbx_description
1 polymer ?
#
loop_
_entity_poly.entity_id
_entity_poly.type
_entity_poly.pdbx_seq_one_letter_code
_entity_poly.pdbx_strand_id
1 'polypeptide(L)'
;MSEIRSLLRLESSYGDFGMPSSPPLEPYLGQKGRKFSAFKDLKENLIGESVSIRGLVTRISGIKLLASEVMFTCVECKGLQQLEFDERRYYPPFKCKTHGCRSKEFTPNLKFDEEKGQKSYEDVQDIRYSIRVSVHRYDQPNNGGIDRLQEVLGDSDDENLILPKIIDCELRSKLVDAVKPGDFVTVTGILRVYETPAKERTKKGTRMHHLYIDVENIRKVTIIDHFSSWEFTEGIAAQNDGFFSLKDLYMIKNFIKCQSNNIFKRIVNSYCPDVYGQELVKAGILLSIFGGIDNGTINVLIVGDPGTDKADLLQAASSISPHTVFTPVSQGGSTLILPTLHHEKLRDDWILDAGTLVLSNAGICRIDDFEKIGQSNALAEAMLRMSISISKAGVKGSLDAKTSIIATANPVSGHYDKSKFLSENLKIGNAILSNFDLVFLLLDIPDEEMDHYLSERVMTIHSGAFPNGDLDKDQIYVPSIRDINRSHAADILPLSEKLKIGMDDEKELLDNAFLQKYVIYAHKYVQPRLSREAREMIKLFFVNMGNKYRSMNDMPITTRQLETMIKLSQARARMELRETVIVEDVEEVAEIMEFCLFRIQRDENSRAKGKSKAGKRSGKQAATKRFLEELGKISNAKRSDIFTYQELKQFAIDSKVQYDDFQGFIESLNDQNLLLKKGLGKFQLRFESN
;
A
#
# COMPACT_ATOMS: atom_id res chain seq x y z
N MET A 1 23.76 30.48 13.13
CA MET A 1 22.34 30.13 12.84
C MET A 1 21.50 31.34 12.40
N SER A 2 21.65 32.54 12.99
CA SER A 2 21.03 33.79 12.50
C SER A 2 21.59 34.25 11.14
N GLU A 3 22.89 34.07 10.88
CA GLU A 3 23.54 34.42 9.60
C GLU A 3 23.18 33.49 8.42
N ILE A 4 22.73 32.26 8.71
CA ILE A 4 22.22 31.35 7.68
C ILE A 4 20.79 31.73 7.27
N ARG A 5 20.01 32.35 8.17
CA ARG A 5 18.66 32.88 7.86
C ARG A 5 18.71 34.08 6.91
N SER A 6 19.76 34.90 6.96
CA SER A 6 19.94 36.02 6.03
C SER A 6 20.37 35.56 4.63
N LEU A 7 21.14 34.48 4.52
CA LEU A 7 21.50 33.87 3.23
C LEU A 7 20.32 33.18 2.53
N LEU A 8 19.25 32.85 3.26
CA LEU A 8 18.03 32.25 2.72
C LEU A 8 16.98 33.26 2.22
N ARG A 9 17.23 34.58 2.31
CA ARG A 9 16.25 35.64 1.96
C ARG A 9 16.64 36.54 0.80
N LEU A 10 17.83 36.42 0.23
CA LEU A 10 18.28 37.28 -0.86
C LEU A 10 18.66 36.44 -2.06
N GLU A 11 17.65 36.16 -2.90
CA GLU A 11 17.68 36.25 -4.37
C GLU A 11 16.34 35.70 -4.89
N SER A 12 15.30 36.54 -4.85
CA SER A 12 14.03 36.31 -5.52
C SER A 12 13.78 37.43 -6.51
N SER A 13 14.04 37.16 -7.78
CA SER A 13 13.43 37.90 -8.89
C SER A 13 12.72 36.93 -9.83
N TYR A 14 12.03 35.91 -9.31
CA TYR A 14 10.96 35.20 -10.01
C TYR A 14 10.07 34.48 -8.97
N GLY A 15 8.78 34.84 -8.98
CA GLY A 15 7.61 34.05 -8.51
C GLY A 15 7.65 33.37 -7.14
N ASP A 16 6.92 33.94 -6.18
CA ASP A 16 6.55 33.36 -4.88
C ASP A 16 5.91 31.95 -5.02
N PHE A 17 6.67 30.91 -4.72
CA PHE A 17 6.13 29.62 -4.26
C PHE A 17 6.54 29.45 -2.79
N GLY A 18 5.57 29.66 -1.90
CA GLY A 18 5.77 29.62 -0.46
C GLY A 18 6.25 28.24 0.00
N MET A 19 7.42 28.20 0.64
CA MET A 19 7.88 27.06 1.42
C MET A 19 7.22 27.07 2.81
N PRO A 20 7.05 25.89 3.46
CA PRO A 20 6.45 25.79 4.78
C PRO A 20 7.17 26.68 5.80
N SER A 21 6.39 27.40 6.61
CA SER A 21 6.88 28.06 7.81
C SER A 21 7.54 27.05 8.75
N SER A 22 8.77 27.34 9.18
CA SER A 22 9.53 26.51 10.13
C SER A 22 8.70 26.14 11.38
N PRO A 23 8.81 24.90 11.88
CA PRO A 23 8.02 24.43 13.01
C PRO A 23 8.35 25.21 14.30
N PRO A 24 7.38 25.40 15.22
CA PRO A 24 7.65 25.92 16.54
C PRO A 24 8.46 24.88 17.33
N LEU A 25 9.66 25.28 17.78
CA LEU A 25 10.46 24.48 18.71
C LEU A 25 9.85 24.61 20.11
N GLU A 26 9.14 23.59 20.56
CA GLU A 26 8.80 23.45 21.98
C GLU A 26 10.01 22.91 22.76
N PRO A 27 10.34 23.49 23.92
CA PRO A 27 11.46 23.02 24.74
C PRO A 27 11.05 21.77 25.54
N TYR A 28 11.39 20.58 25.06
CA TYR A 28 11.24 19.36 25.85
C TYR A 28 12.42 19.14 26.79
N LEU A 29 12.12 19.20 28.09
CA LEU A 29 13.01 18.92 29.22
C LEU A 29 13.46 17.45 29.21
N GLY A 30 14.74 17.26 29.53
CA GLY A 30 15.48 16.02 29.33
C GLY A 30 14.98 14.81 30.13
N GLN A 31 14.96 13.66 29.44
CA GLN A 31 15.22 12.36 30.03
C GLN A 31 16.37 11.71 29.25
N LYS A 32 17.43 11.31 29.95
CA LYS A 32 18.55 10.54 29.37
C LYS A 32 17.99 9.33 28.63
N GLY A 33 18.22 9.23 27.32
CA GLY A 33 17.76 8.11 26.51
C GLY A 33 18.33 6.79 27.05
N ARG A 34 17.46 5.91 27.56
CA ARG A 34 17.84 4.51 27.84
C ARG A 34 18.10 3.82 26.50
N LYS A 35 19.18 3.04 26.41
CA LYS A 35 19.50 2.25 25.21
C LYS A 35 18.40 1.21 24.99
N PHE A 36 17.90 1.08 23.76
CA PHE A 36 16.97 0.02 23.38
C PHE A 36 17.71 -1.32 23.34
N SER A 37 17.12 -2.37 23.90
CA SER A 37 17.66 -3.73 23.84
C SER A 37 17.17 -4.41 22.57
N ALA A 38 18.08 -4.93 21.74
CA ALA A 38 17.66 -5.73 20.59
C ALA A 38 17.12 -7.08 21.07
N PHE A 39 16.11 -7.63 20.38
CA PHE A 39 15.53 -8.91 20.78
C PHE A 39 16.56 -10.06 20.72
N LYS A 40 17.53 -10.01 19.79
CA LYS A 40 18.62 -10.99 19.71
C LYS A 40 19.46 -11.03 21.00
N ASP A 41 19.46 -9.97 21.78
CA ASP A 41 20.24 -9.82 23.00
C ASP A 41 19.47 -10.20 24.27
N LEU A 42 18.16 -10.49 24.16
CA LEU A 42 17.35 -11.03 25.25
C LEU A 42 17.75 -12.47 25.55
N LYS A 43 18.81 -12.62 26.34
CA LYS A 43 19.37 -13.88 26.80
C LYS A 43 19.38 -13.92 28.33
N GLU A 44 19.91 -15.02 28.87
CA GLU A 44 19.95 -15.31 30.30
C GLU A 44 20.62 -14.20 31.14
N ASN A 45 21.59 -13.48 30.56
CA ASN A 45 22.31 -12.38 31.19
C ASN A 45 21.46 -11.15 31.51
N LEU A 46 20.27 -11.02 30.91
CA LEU A 46 19.36 -9.90 31.13
C LEU A 46 18.18 -10.27 32.05
N ILE A 47 18.12 -11.49 32.58
CA ILE A 47 17.08 -11.89 33.52
C ILE A 47 17.22 -11.07 34.81
N GLY A 48 16.14 -10.41 35.22
CA GLY A 48 16.10 -9.49 36.37
C GLY A 48 16.49 -8.05 36.04
N GLU A 49 16.99 -7.78 34.84
CA GLU A 49 17.35 -6.42 34.40
C GLU A 49 16.18 -5.71 33.72
N SER A 50 16.20 -4.37 33.76
CA SER A 50 15.23 -3.53 33.05
C SER A 50 15.58 -3.46 31.57
N VAL A 51 14.67 -3.93 30.72
CA VAL A 51 14.79 -3.95 29.26
C VAL A 51 13.79 -3.00 28.62
N SER A 52 14.18 -2.38 27.51
CA SER A 52 13.28 -1.58 26.67
C SER A 52 13.24 -2.15 25.26
N ILE A 53 12.06 -2.57 24.83
CA ILE A 53 11.83 -3.17 23.51
C ILE A 53 10.73 -2.43 22.77
N ARG A 54 10.75 -2.49 21.45
CA ARG A 54 9.72 -1.88 20.58
C ARG A 54 9.15 -2.90 19.64
N GLY A 55 7.84 -2.94 19.51
CA GLY A 55 7.18 -3.95 18.70
C GLY A 55 5.71 -3.68 18.46
N LEU A 56 5.12 -4.54 17.63
CA LEU A 56 3.71 -4.52 17.30
C LEU A 56 2.96 -5.49 18.21
N VAL A 57 1.79 -5.08 18.69
CA VAL A 57 0.93 -5.96 19.49
C VAL A 57 0.23 -6.95 18.55
N THR A 58 0.52 -8.24 18.68
CA THR A 58 -0.12 -9.26 17.81
C THR A 58 -1.31 -9.96 18.45
N ARG A 59 -1.24 -10.24 19.76
CA ARG A 59 -2.27 -10.98 20.47
C ARG A 59 -2.52 -10.40 21.84
N ILE A 60 -3.79 -10.36 22.24
CA ILE A 60 -4.20 -9.92 23.57
C ILE A 60 -5.08 -11.01 24.20
N SER A 61 -4.85 -11.29 25.48
CA SER A 61 -5.68 -12.20 26.28
C SER A 61 -6.85 -11.47 26.95
N GLY A 62 -7.81 -12.24 27.46
CA GLY A 62 -8.79 -11.71 28.41
C GLY A 62 -8.13 -11.17 29.68
N ILE A 63 -8.82 -10.27 30.37
CA ILE A 63 -8.41 -9.75 31.69
C ILE A 63 -8.63 -10.84 32.73
N LYS A 64 -7.63 -11.07 33.58
CA LYS A 64 -7.62 -12.07 34.65
C LYS A 64 -7.43 -11.38 36.00
N LEU A 65 -7.84 -12.05 37.06
CA LEU A 65 -7.62 -11.62 38.44
C LEU A 65 -6.45 -12.43 39.01
N LEU A 66 -5.39 -11.75 39.44
CA LEU A 66 -4.30 -12.32 40.22
C LEU A 66 -4.52 -11.98 41.69
N ALA A 67 -4.51 -12.97 42.57
CA ALA A 67 -4.62 -12.72 44.00
C ALA A 67 -3.25 -12.31 44.56
N SER A 68 -3.10 -11.05 44.93
CA SER A 68 -1.91 -10.54 45.63
C SER A 68 -1.93 -10.92 47.11
N GLU A 69 -3.11 -10.88 47.72
CA GLU A 69 -3.31 -11.18 49.13
C GLU A 69 -4.53 -12.10 49.31
N VAL A 70 -4.33 -13.26 49.94
CA VAL A 70 -5.44 -14.15 50.28
C VAL A 70 -5.53 -14.32 51.78
N MET A 71 -6.73 -14.08 52.30
CA MET A 71 -7.09 -14.38 53.68
C MET A 71 -7.53 -15.82 53.80
N PHE A 72 -6.89 -16.59 54.66
CA PHE A 72 -7.27 -17.97 54.96
C PHE A 72 -7.95 -18.06 56.32
N THR A 73 -9.05 -18.79 56.35
CA THR A 73 -9.75 -19.12 57.59
C THR A 73 -9.38 -20.55 57.99
N CYS A 74 -8.86 -20.72 59.20
CA CYS A 74 -8.62 -22.03 59.78
C CYS A 74 -9.94 -22.80 59.98
N VAL A 75 -10.00 -24.06 59.57
CA VAL A 75 -11.22 -24.87 59.70
C VAL A 75 -11.59 -25.09 61.17
N GLU A 76 -10.61 -25.40 62.03
CA GLU A 76 -10.82 -25.69 63.46
C GLU A 76 -11.05 -24.44 64.32
N CYS A 77 -10.07 -23.52 64.39
CA CYS A 77 -10.13 -22.39 65.32
C CYS A 77 -10.77 -21.13 64.75
N LYS A 78 -11.15 -21.13 63.47
CA LYS A 78 -11.66 -19.95 62.73
C LYS A 78 -10.73 -18.74 62.71
N GLY A 79 -9.47 -18.91 63.14
CA GLY A 79 -8.45 -17.88 63.07
C GLY A 79 -8.16 -17.48 61.63
N LEU A 80 -8.07 -16.18 61.40
CA LEU A 80 -7.76 -15.58 60.10
C LEU A 80 -6.25 -15.42 59.95
N GLN A 81 -5.73 -15.78 58.79
CA GLN A 81 -4.32 -15.62 58.43
C GLN A 81 -4.20 -15.02 57.03
N GLN A 82 -3.53 -13.89 56.96
CA GLN A 82 -3.17 -13.25 55.70
C GLN A 82 -1.86 -13.85 55.17
N LEU A 83 -1.86 -14.17 53.88
CA LEU A 83 -0.66 -14.51 53.13
C LEU A 83 -0.62 -13.64 51.86
N GLU A 84 0.55 -13.08 51.62
CA GLU A 84 0.91 -12.34 50.41
C GLU A 84 1.53 -13.32 49.41
N PHE A 85 1.21 -13.15 48.13
CA PHE A 85 1.69 -14.01 47.05
C PHE A 85 2.23 -13.16 45.91
N ASP A 86 3.49 -13.41 45.54
CA ASP A 86 4.12 -12.83 44.35
C ASP A 86 4.01 -13.76 43.11
N GLU A 87 3.57 -15.01 43.33
CA GLU A 87 3.49 -16.04 42.32
C GLU A 87 2.08 -16.21 41.74
N ARG A 88 1.99 -16.75 40.52
CA ARG A 88 0.72 -17.03 39.82
C ARG A 88 -0.17 -18.08 40.51
N ARG A 89 0.20 -18.56 41.70
CA ARG A 89 -0.54 -19.54 42.49
C ARG A 89 -0.43 -19.18 43.97
N TYR A 90 -1.57 -19.16 44.64
CA TYR A 90 -1.58 -19.17 46.10
C TYR A 90 -1.60 -20.60 46.63
N TYR A 91 -1.04 -20.80 47.81
CA TYR A 91 -1.11 -22.05 48.56
C TYR A 91 -1.65 -21.82 49.96
N PRO A 92 -2.46 -22.75 50.50
CA PRO A 92 -2.92 -22.64 51.87
C PRO A 92 -1.73 -22.72 52.86
N PRO A 93 -1.82 -22.06 54.02
CA PRO A 93 -0.79 -22.13 55.03
C PRO A 93 -0.56 -23.57 55.52
N PHE A 94 0.68 -23.92 55.85
CA PHE A 94 1.01 -25.27 56.33
C PHE A 94 0.59 -25.53 57.78
N LYS A 95 0.45 -24.47 58.60
CA LYS A 95 0.13 -24.54 60.03
C LYS A 95 -0.60 -23.29 60.49
N CYS A 96 -1.44 -23.46 61.51
CA CYS A 96 -2.18 -22.35 62.10
C CYS A 96 -1.28 -21.55 63.07
N LYS A 97 -1.26 -20.21 62.93
CA LYS A 97 -0.56 -19.28 63.82
C LYS A 97 -1.26 -19.08 65.17
N THR A 98 -2.52 -19.50 65.33
CA THR A 98 -3.27 -19.34 66.58
C THR A 98 -2.72 -20.28 67.67
N HIS A 99 -2.35 -19.72 68.83
CA HIS A 99 -1.83 -20.49 69.95
C HIS A 99 -2.79 -21.63 70.37
N GLY A 100 -2.29 -22.87 70.35
CA GLY A 100 -3.04 -24.07 70.75
C GLY A 100 -3.77 -24.81 69.62
N CYS A 101 -3.83 -24.27 68.40
CA CYS A 101 -4.49 -24.91 67.26
C CYS A 101 -3.50 -25.77 66.44
N ARG A 102 -3.89 -27.00 66.08
CA ARG A 102 -3.06 -27.95 65.29
C ARG A 102 -3.58 -28.19 63.87
N SER A 103 -4.59 -27.43 63.45
CA SER A 103 -5.19 -27.56 62.12
C SER A 103 -4.18 -27.34 61.00
N LYS A 104 -4.34 -28.14 59.95
CA LYS A 104 -3.60 -28.05 58.67
C LYS A 104 -4.53 -27.75 57.49
N GLU A 105 -5.82 -27.60 57.76
CA GLU A 105 -6.83 -27.34 56.75
C GLU A 105 -7.30 -25.89 56.83
N PHE A 106 -7.28 -25.24 55.67
CA PHE A 106 -7.60 -23.83 55.54
C PHE A 106 -8.52 -23.61 54.35
N THR A 107 -9.54 -22.78 54.55
CA THR A 107 -10.44 -22.34 53.48
C THR A 107 -10.06 -20.92 53.07
N PRO A 108 -9.77 -20.65 51.78
CA PRO A 108 -9.52 -19.29 51.33
C PRO A 108 -10.82 -18.48 51.40
N ASN A 109 -10.74 -17.28 51.95
CA ASN A 109 -11.82 -16.31 51.96
C ASN A 109 -11.67 -15.41 50.72
N LEU A 110 -12.36 -15.79 49.65
CA LEU A 110 -12.32 -15.11 48.35
C LEU A 110 -13.39 -14.00 48.22
N LYS A 111 -14.12 -13.70 49.29
CA LYS A 111 -15.15 -12.66 49.29
C LYS A 111 -14.52 -11.28 49.48
N PHE A 112 -14.86 -10.34 48.59
CA PHE A 112 -14.50 -8.94 48.70
C PHE A 112 -15.31 -8.29 49.83
N ASP A 113 -14.64 -7.74 50.83
CA ASP A 113 -15.25 -7.06 51.97
C ASP A 113 -15.12 -5.53 51.74
N GLU A 114 -16.17 -4.90 51.19
CA GLU A 114 -16.18 -3.47 50.83
C GLU A 114 -15.83 -2.55 52.02
N GLU A 115 -16.19 -2.96 53.24
CA GLU A 115 -15.99 -2.17 54.47
C GLU A 115 -14.52 -2.06 54.92
N LYS A 116 -13.63 -2.96 54.47
CA LYS A 116 -12.22 -2.98 54.87
C LYS A 116 -11.26 -2.42 53.83
N GLY A 117 -11.74 -2.08 52.63
CA GLY A 117 -10.91 -1.52 51.55
C GLY A 117 -9.73 -2.40 51.10
N GLN A 118 -9.77 -3.69 51.43
CA GLN A 118 -8.65 -4.61 51.24
C GLN A 118 -8.72 -5.19 49.81
N LYS A 119 -7.86 -4.71 48.91
CA LYS A 119 -7.75 -5.23 47.55
C LYS A 119 -7.06 -6.59 47.57
N SER A 120 -7.84 -7.66 47.61
CA SER A 120 -7.34 -9.04 47.56
C SER A 120 -6.94 -9.51 46.15
N TYR A 121 -7.23 -8.72 45.12
CA TYR A 121 -6.97 -9.06 43.72
C TYR A 121 -6.42 -7.87 42.94
N GLU A 122 -5.49 -8.17 42.04
CA GLU A 122 -4.96 -7.28 41.01
C GLU A 122 -5.41 -7.76 39.63
N ASP A 123 -5.82 -6.84 38.77
CA ASP A 123 -6.11 -7.15 37.37
C ASP A 123 -4.78 -7.39 36.63
N VAL A 124 -4.71 -8.52 35.93
CA VAL A 124 -3.57 -8.95 35.12
C VAL A 124 -4.06 -9.30 33.72
N GLN A 125 -3.35 -8.82 32.71
CA GLN A 125 -3.62 -9.14 31.32
C GLN A 125 -2.34 -9.62 30.66
N ASP A 126 -2.41 -10.79 30.03
CA ASP A 126 -1.30 -11.32 29.24
C ASP A 126 -1.37 -10.74 27.83
N ILE A 127 -0.27 -10.20 27.33
CA ILE A 127 -0.17 -9.71 25.95
C ILE A 127 1.00 -10.39 25.28
N ARG A 128 0.76 -11.05 24.13
CA ARG A 128 1.86 -11.57 23.30
C ARG A 128 2.19 -10.55 22.23
N TYR A 129 3.41 -10.04 22.31
CA TYR A 129 3.97 -9.16 21.30
C TYR A 129 4.86 -9.98 20.37
N SER A 130 4.60 -9.90 19.07
CA SER A 130 5.58 -10.31 18.06
C SER A 130 6.28 -9.07 17.56
N ILE A 131 7.60 -9.02 17.70
CA ILE A 131 8.36 -8.01 16.99
C ILE A 131 8.64 -8.58 15.60
N ARG A 132 7.91 -8.09 14.60
CA ARG A 132 8.38 -8.20 13.22
C ARG A 132 9.47 -7.17 13.02
N VAL A 133 10.72 -7.62 13.17
CA VAL A 133 11.87 -6.83 12.73
C VAL A 133 12.03 -7.10 11.24
N SER A 134 11.47 -6.25 10.38
CA SER A 134 11.91 -6.16 8.99
C SER A 134 13.28 -5.47 9.02
N VAL A 135 14.34 -6.27 9.14
CA VAL A 135 15.72 -5.78 8.97
C VAL A 135 15.96 -5.68 7.47
N HIS A 136 15.98 -4.47 6.93
CA HIS A 136 16.74 -4.20 5.71
C HIS A 136 18.12 -3.75 6.18
N ARG A 137 19.12 -4.62 6.10
CA ARG A 137 20.51 -4.20 6.29
C ARG A 137 21.08 -3.79 4.95
N TYR A 138 21.92 -2.75 4.99
CA TYR A 138 22.73 -2.29 3.90
C TYR A 138 24.18 -2.54 4.30
N ASP A 139 24.77 -3.60 3.78
CA ASP A 139 26.22 -3.70 3.75
C ASP A 139 26.72 -2.98 2.49
N GLN A 140 27.73 -2.13 2.67
CA GLN A 140 28.41 -1.46 1.57
C GLN A 140 29.17 -2.50 0.73
N PRO A 141 29.21 -2.38 -0.61
CA PRO A 141 29.95 -3.33 -1.42
C PRO A 141 31.45 -3.06 -1.31
N ASN A 142 32.14 -3.84 -0.48
CA ASN A 142 33.57 -4.07 -0.66
C ASN A 142 33.76 -5.42 -1.36
N ASN A 143 34.05 -5.32 -2.66
CA ASN A 143 34.61 -6.35 -3.53
C ASN A 143 33.76 -7.61 -3.81
N GLY A 144 33.08 -7.57 -4.97
CA GLY A 144 33.01 -8.68 -5.92
C GLY A 144 32.47 -10.00 -5.40
N GLY A 145 31.15 -10.11 -5.30
CA GLY A 145 30.41 -11.35 -5.09
C GLY A 145 29.01 -11.23 -5.68
N ILE A 146 28.52 -12.31 -6.27
CA ILE A 146 27.27 -12.37 -7.05
C ILE A 146 26.07 -12.34 -6.09
N ASP A 147 25.25 -11.29 -6.12
CA ASP A 147 23.99 -11.23 -5.39
C ASP A 147 22.83 -11.75 -6.24
N ARG A 148 22.29 -12.91 -5.84
CA ARG A 148 20.95 -13.35 -6.21
C ARG A 148 19.96 -12.65 -5.28
N LEU A 149 19.06 -11.86 -5.86
CA LEU A 149 17.91 -11.28 -5.17
C LEU A 149 17.06 -12.39 -4.52
N GLN A 150 17.13 -12.47 -3.20
CA GLN A 150 16.28 -13.30 -2.35
C GLN A 150 15.94 -12.50 -1.09
N GLU A 151 14.73 -12.66 -0.53
CA GLU A 151 14.29 -11.96 0.69
C GLU A 151 15.27 -12.22 1.86
N VAL A 152 16.18 -11.27 2.11
CA VAL A 152 17.10 -11.34 3.25
C VAL A 152 16.38 -10.90 4.51
N LEU A 153 15.87 -11.90 5.24
CA LEU A 153 15.62 -11.81 6.67
C LEU A 153 16.98 -11.61 7.38
N GLY A 154 17.33 -10.34 7.62
CA GLY A 154 18.37 -9.82 8.53
C GLY A 154 19.67 -10.61 8.72
N ASP A 155 20.78 -10.05 8.26
CA ASP A 155 22.15 -10.54 8.44
C ASP A 155 22.41 -11.38 9.69
N SER A 156 22.62 -12.63 9.37
CA SER A 156 23.86 -13.35 9.57
C SER A 156 23.97 -14.25 8.34
N ASP A 157 25.17 -14.49 7.83
CA ASP A 157 25.49 -15.34 6.66
C ASP A 157 25.07 -16.82 6.78
N ASP A 158 24.08 -17.13 7.61
CA ASP A 158 23.48 -18.45 7.74
C ASP A 158 22.09 -18.41 7.09
N GLU A 159 21.87 -19.31 6.14
CA GLU A 159 20.60 -19.67 5.47
C GLU A 159 19.51 -20.16 6.45
N ASN A 160 19.25 -19.43 7.53
CA ASN A 160 18.34 -19.82 8.58
C ASN A 160 17.11 -18.91 8.54
N LEU A 161 15.95 -19.55 8.35
CA LEU A 161 14.63 -18.98 8.53
C LEU A 161 14.53 -18.24 9.89
N ILE A 162 14.70 -16.91 9.89
CA ILE A 162 14.58 -16.11 11.12
C ILE A 162 13.11 -15.93 11.43
N LEU A 163 12.53 -16.85 12.19
CA LEU A 163 11.19 -16.69 12.73
C LEU A 163 11.12 -15.39 13.55
N PRO A 164 10.11 -14.51 13.30
CA PRO A 164 9.89 -13.33 14.12
C PRO A 164 9.78 -13.74 15.58
N LYS A 165 10.69 -13.24 16.40
CA LYS A 165 10.73 -13.66 17.80
C LYS A 165 9.56 -13.00 18.54
N ILE A 166 8.85 -13.81 19.32
CA ILE A 166 7.67 -13.41 20.09
C ILE A 166 8.08 -13.43 21.55
N ILE A 167 7.73 -12.37 22.29
CA ILE A 167 7.87 -12.32 23.74
C ILE A 167 6.51 -12.05 24.37
N ASP A 168 6.25 -12.79 25.45
CA ASP A 168 5.10 -12.58 26.28
C ASP A 168 5.40 -11.41 27.23
N CYS A 169 4.44 -10.51 27.39
CA CYS A 169 4.51 -9.39 28.31
C CYS A 169 3.29 -9.44 29.21
N GLU A 170 3.49 -9.20 30.50
CA GLU A 170 2.42 -9.19 31.50
C GLU A 170 2.12 -7.73 31.87
N LEU A 171 0.86 -7.32 31.71
CA LEU A 171 0.39 -6.00 32.12
C LEU A 171 -0.37 -6.12 33.44
N ARG A 172 -0.07 -5.22 34.38
CA ARG A 172 -0.69 -5.20 35.71
C ARG A 172 -1.43 -3.89 35.97
N SER A 173 -2.50 -3.98 36.75
CA SER A 173 -3.20 -2.83 37.32
C SER A 173 -3.58 -1.77 36.27
N LYS A 174 -2.99 -0.57 36.31
CA LYS A 174 -3.36 0.58 35.46
C LYS A 174 -2.96 0.42 33.99
N LEU A 175 -2.10 -0.55 33.67
CA LEU A 175 -1.64 -0.80 32.30
C LEU A 175 -2.57 -1.75 31.53
N VAL A 176 -3.49 -2.43 32.22
CA VAL A 176 -4.50 -3.30 31.60
C VAL A 176 -5.37 -2.48 30.65
N ASP A 177 -5.66 -3.03 29.46
CA ASP A 177 -6.43 -2.40 28.39
C ASP A 177 -5.81 -1.09 27.82
N ALA A 178 -4.56 -0.78 28.15
CA ALA A 178 -3.88 0.42 27.62
C ALA A 178 -3.57 0.31 26.11
N VAL A 179 -3.48 -0.91 25.58
CA VAL A 179 -3.05 -1.20 24.21
C VAL A 179 -4.06 -2.10 23.50
N LYS A 180 -4.16 -1.94 22.18
CA LYS A 180 -4.97 -2.79 21.31
C LYS A 180 -4.09 -3.62 20.39
N PRO A 181 -4.57 -4.77 19.87
CA PRO A 181 -3.87 -5.49 18.81
C PRO A 181 -3.69 -4.56 17.60
N GLY A 182 -2.49 -4.54 17.00
CA GLY A 182 -2.10 -3.62 15.93
C GLY A 182 -1.46 -2.31 16.40
N ASP A 183 -1.48 -1.98 17.69
CA ASP A 183 -0.75 -0.82 18.19
C ASP A 183 0.77 -1.09 18.15
N PHE A 184 1.54 -0.10 17.70
CA PHE A 184 3.00 -0.12 17.81
C PHE A 184 3.42 0.54 19.12
N VAL A 185 4.18 -0.18 19.95
CA VAL A 185 4.48 0.25 21.32
C VAL A 185 5.94 0.05 21.70
N THR A 186 6.42 0.94 22.56
CA THR A 186 7.62 0.75 23.35
C THR A 186 7.24 0.22 24.71
N VAL A 187 7.74 -0.97 25.05
CA VAL A 187 7.54 -1.64 26.33
C VAL A 187 8.83 -1.51 27.13
N THR A 188 8.72 -1.03 28.36
CA THR A 188 9.81 -1.01 29.35
C THR A 188 9.39 -1.82 30.54
N GLY A 189 10.22 -2.78 30.94
CA GLY A 189 9.91 -3.71 32.03
C GLY A 189 11.08 -4.56 32.43
N ILE A 190 10.86 -5.47 33.38
CA ILE A 190 11.88 -6.38 33.90
C ILE A 190 11.73 -7.73 33.21
N LEU A 191 12.81 -8.26 32.65
CA LEU A 191 12.79 -9.59 32.06
C LEU A 191 12.73 -10.66 33.15
N ARG A 192 11.68 -11.48 33.14
CA ARG A 192 11.44 -12.55 34.10
C ARG A 192 11.26 -13.89 33.41
N VAL A 193 11.29 -14.94 34.21
CA VAL A 193 11.11 -16.32 33.76
C VAL A 193 9.97 -16.94 34.56
N TYR A 194 9.09 -17.70 33.90
CA TYR A 194 8.16 -18.58 34.60
C TYR A 194 8.30 -20.02 34.11
N GLU A 195 8.09 -20.97 35.02
CA GLU A 195 8.07 -22.39 34.69
C GLU A 195 6.69 -22.79 34.16
N THR A 196 6.65 -23.53 33.06
CA THR A 196 5.42 -24.19 32.62
C THR A 196 5.48 -25.66 33.05
N PRO A 197 4.52 -26.17 33.86
CA PRO A 197 4.53 -27.57 34.24
C PRO A 197 4.35 -28.44 33.00
N ALA A 198 5.26 -29.40 32.78
CA ALA A 198 5.07 -30.44 31.77
C ALA A 198 3.75 -31.17 32.04
N LYS A 199 2.97 -31.44 30.99
CA LYS A 199 1.67 -32.14 31.07
C LYS A 199 1.76 -33.35 32.01
N GLU A 200 0.74 -33.48 32.85
CA GLU A 200 0.58 -34.48 33.89
C GLU A 200 0.95 -35.90 33.42
N ARG A 201 1.96 -36.50 34.07
CA ARG A 201 1.92 -37.83 34.72
C ARG A 201 3.29 -38.41 35.08
N THR A 202 4.39 -37.86 34.60
CA THR A 202 5.73 -38.33 34.98
C THR A 202 6.47 -37.26 35.77
N LYS A 203 6.76 -37.55 37.05
CA LYS A 203 7.57 -36.72 37.98
C LYS A 203 9.02 -36.45 37.50
N LYS A 204 9.37 -36.79 36.26
CA LYS A 204 10.69 -36.64 35.63
C LYS A 204 10.57 -36.00 34.23
N GLY A 205 9.77 -34.95 34.10
CA GLY A 205 9.76 -34.12 32.90
C GLY A 205 10.73 -32.95 33.03
N THR A 206 11.48 -32.64 31.98
CA THR A 206 12.31 -31.43 31.87
C THR A 206 11.42 -30.19 32.02
N ARG A 207 11.76 -29.30 32.95
CA ARG A 207 11.02 -28.05 33.16
C ARG A 207 11.47 -27.03 32.12
N MET A 208 10.57 -26.65 31.22
CA MET A 208 10.83 -25.57 30.27
C MET A 208 10.50 -24.23 30.92
N HIS A 209 11.47 -23.32 30.80
CA HIS A 209 11.43 -21.96 31.31
C HIS A 209 11.05 -21.03 30.16
N HIS A 210 10.00 -20.23 30.35
CA HIS A 210 9.57 -19.26 29.35
C HIS A 210 9.91 -17.84 29.84
N LEU A 211 10.60 -17.09 28.98
CA LEU A 211 10.90 -15.69 29.21
C LEU A 211 9.65 -14.84 28.96
N TYR A 212 9.43 -13.86 29.83
CA TYR A 212 8.39 -12.85 29.67
C TYR A 212 8.88 -11.53 30.27
N ILE A 213 8.27 -10.41 29.87
CA ILE A 213 8.58 -9.10 30.43
C ILE A 213 7.45 -8.71 31.39
N ASP A 214 7.78 -8.43 32.64
CA ASP A 214 6.87 -7.77 33.58
C ASP A 214 6.92 -6.27 33.31
N VAL A 215 5.81 -5.71 32.83
CA VAL A 215 5.79 -4.38 32.22
C VAL A 215 5.57 -3.30 33.26
N GLU A 216 6.52 -2.36 33.36
CA GLU A 216 6.41 -1.19 34.23
C GLU A 216 5.79 0.00 33.51
N ASN A 217 6.04 0.14 32.21
CA ASN A 217 5.55 1.26 31.43
C ASN A 217 5.43 0.90 29.94
N ILE A 218 4.37 1.44 29.31
CA ILE A 218 4.09 1.29 27.89
C ILE A 218 3.88 2.66 27.29
N ARG A 219 4.50 2.89 26.13
CA ARG A 219 4.27 4.08 25.31
C ARG A 219 3.86 3.66 23.91
N LYS A 220 2.75 4.20 23.42
CA LYS A 220 2.38 4.08 22.00
C LYS A 220 3.32 4.95 21.18
N VAL A 221 3.83 4.40 20.10
CA VAL A 221 4.78 5.08 19.20
C VAL A 221 4.21 4.98 17.80
N THR A 222 4.32 6.05 17.01
CA THR A 222 3.90 5.95 15.61
C THR A 222 4.91 5.11 14.84
N ILE A 223 4.44 4.36 13.84
CA ILE A 223 5.32 3.49 13.06
C ILE A 223 6.40 4.31 12.33
N ILE A 224 6.08 5.55 11.95
CA ILE A 224 7.02 6.52 11.37
C ILE A 224 8.16 6.85 12.35
N ASP A 225 7.85 7.03 13.64
CA ASP A 225 8.85 7.27 14.69
C ASP A 225 9.69 6.02 15.00
N HIS A 226 9.21 4.82 14.67
CA HIS A 226 9.98 3.59 14.81
C HIS A 226 11.08 3.48 13.75
N PHE A 227 10.72 3.53 12.47
CA PHE A 227 11.69 3.35 11.38
C PHE A 227 12.78 4.44 11.37
N SER A 228 12.43 5.65 11.77
CA SER A 228 13.36 6.78 11.86
C SER A 228 14.42 6.67 12.96
N SER A 229 14.27 5.74 13.90
CA SER A 229 15.17 5.63 15.07
C SER A 229 16.04 4.37 15.07
N TRP A 230 15.88 3.49 14.09
CA TRP A 230 16.64 2.24 13.97
C TRP A 230 18.01 2.43 13.28
N GLU A 231 18.25 3.56 12.61
CA GLU A 231 19.51 3.83 11.89
C GLU A 231 20.67 4.32 12.77
N PHE A 232 20.57 4.38 14.10
CA PHE A 232 21.65 4.90 14.95
C PHE A 232 22.08 3.94 16.06
N THR A 233 22.90 2.95 15.70
CA THR A 233 23.85 2.33 16.63
C THR A 233 25.26 2.32 16.05
N GLU A 234 25.84 3.51 15.85
CA GLU A 234 27.27 3.73 16.07
C GLU A 234 27.61 5.23 16.01
N GLY A 235 28.16 5.77 17.10
CA GLY A 235 28.89 7.04 17.10
C GLY A 235 28.09 8.33 17.29
N ILE A 236 28.28 8.95 18.46
CA ILE A 236 28.03 10.37 18.79
C ILE A 236 26.57 10.77 19.00
N ALA A 237 26.22 10.90 20.28
CA ALA A 237 25.04 11.60 20.75
C ALA A 237 25.10 13.09 20.34
N ALA A 238 24.47 13.43 19.21
CA ALA A 238 24.14 14.81 18.88
C ALA A 238 22.64 15.03 19.14
N GLN A 239 22.35 16.03 19.97
CA GLN A 239 21.03 16.50 20.38
C GLN A 239 20.27 17.22 19.24
N ASN A 240 20.11 16.55 18.10
CA ASN A 240 19.29 17.00 16.99
C ASN A 240 18.18 15.98 16.77
N ASP A 241 16.99 16.41 16.37
CA ASP A 241 15.88 15.57 15.93
C ASP A 241 16.39 14.41 15.06
N GLY A 242 16.55 13.24 15.68
CA GLY A 242 17.32 12.09 15.16
C GLY A 242 16.61 11.32 14.05
N PHE A 243 15.85 12.02 13.22
CA PHE A 243 14.95 11.46 12.21
C PHE A 243 15.59 11.38 10.81
N PHE A 244 16.50 12.30 10.49
CA PHE A 244 17.18 12.37 9.19
C PHE A 244 18.60 12.88 9.40
N SER A 245 19.57 12.27 8.70
CA SER A 245 20.90 12.88 8.62
C SER A 245 20.82 14.21 7.87
N LEU A 246 21.70 15.16 8.22
CA LEU A 246 21.88 16.38 7.43
C LEU A 246 22.19 16.06 5.95
N LYS A 247 22.86 14.93 5.69
CA LYS A 247 23.11 14.40 4.35
C LYS A 247 21.82 14.03 3.63
N ASP A 248 20.91 13.33 4.31
CA ASP A 248 19.63 12.89 3.74
C ASP A 248 18.76 14.09 3.36
N LEU A 249 18.67 15.09 4.25
CA LEU A 249 17.92 16.32 3.98
C LEU A 249 18.51 17.12 2.81
N TYR A 250 19.84 17.17 2.71
CA TYR A 250 20.51 17.82 1.58
C TYR A 250 20.27 17.07 0.26
N MET A 251 20.27 15.74 0.28
CA MET A 251 19.94 14.91 -0.89
C MET A 251 18.51 15.14 -1.35
N ILE A 252 17.54 15.12 -0.44
CA ILE A 252 16.13 15.41 -0.76
C ILE A 252 15.99 16.82 -1.34
N LYS A 253 16.63 17.82 -0.74
CA LYS A 253 16.60 19.20 -1.24
C LYS A 253 17.21 19.34 -2.64
N ASN A 254 18.34 18.67 -2.89
CA ASN A 254 18.98 18.71 -4.20
C ASN A 254 18.16 18.00 -5.26
N PHE A 255 17.55 16.87 -4.91
CA PHE A 255 16.64 16.15 -5.80
C PHE A 255 15.49 17.04 -6.28
N ILE A 256 14.87 17.80 -5.37
CA ILE A 256 13.80 18.76 -5.72
C ILE A 256 14.35 19.91 -6.59
N LYS A 257 15.48 20.51 -6.20
CA LYS A 257 16.03 21.69 -6.86
C LYS A 257 16.56 21.43 -8.27
N CYS A 258 17.23 20.31 -8.47
CA CYS A 258 17.88 20.03 -9.74
C CYS A 258 16.89 19.61 -10.83
N GLN A 259 15.65 19.24 -10.49
CA GLN A 259 14.78 18.51 -11.41
C GLN A 259 13.29 18.87 -11.33
N SER A 260 12.99 20.16 -11.18
CA SER A 260 11.64 20.68 -10.98
C SER A 260 10.58 20.20 -11.97
N ASN A 261 10.95 19.69 -13.16
CA ASN A 261 9.99 19.30 -14.21
C ASN A 261 9.76 17.78 -14.37
N ASN A 262 10.52 16.88 -13.72
CA ASN A 262 10.43 15.42 -13.97
C ASN A 262 10.47 14.54 -12.70
N ILE A 263 10.18 15.09 -11.51
CA ILE A 263 10.22 14.34 -10.23
C ILE A 263 9.31 13.11 -10.28
N PHE A 264 8.07 13.28 -10.72
CA PHE A 264 7.09 12.20 -10.82
C PHE A 264 7.58 11.06 -11.71
N LYS A 265 8.03 11.41 -12.92
CA LYS A 265 8.58 10.46 -13.89
C LYS A 265 9.70 9.62 -13.28
N ARG A 266 10.65 10.24 -12.58
CA ARG A 266 11.77 9.51 -11.96
C ARG A 266 11.33 8.60 -10.83
N ILE A 267 10.45 9.05 -9.94
CA ILE A 267 9.96 8.21 -8.84
C ILE A 267 9.21 6.99 -9.41
N VAL A 268 8.37 7.19 -10.44
CA VAL A 268 7.64 6.09 -11.11
C VAL A 268 8.57 5.06 -11.73
N ASN A 269 9.59 5.53 -12.44
CA ASN A 269 10.53 4.64 -13.11
C ASN A 269 11.52 3.97 -12.15
N SER A 270 11.77 4.58 -10.99
CA SER A 270 12.63 4.00 -9.94
C SER A 270 11.89 3.01 -9.03
N TYR A 271 10.55 2.95 -9.05
CA TYR A 271 9.77 2.07 -8.18
C TYR A 271 10.08 0.58 -8.39
N CYS A 272 10.13 0.17 -9.65
CA CYS A 272 10.46 -1.19 -10.06
C CYS A 272 11.10 -1.11 -11.45
N PRO A 273 12.44 -1.02 -11.52
CA PRO A 273 13.16 -0.88 -12.78
C PRO A 273 13.24 -2.21 -13.57
N ASP A 274 13.01 -3.34 -12.90
CA ASP A 274 13.05 -4.68 -13.50
C ASP A 274 11.83 -4.93 -14.40
N VAL A 275 10.66 -4.45 -13.98
CA VAL A 275 9.42 -4.54 -14.76
C VAL A 275 9.39 -3.42 -15.77
N TYR A 276 9.38 -3.72 -17.06
CA TYR A 276 9.32 -2.70 -18.10
C TYR A 276 7.87 -2.28 -18.43
N GLY A 277 7.68 -1.00 -18.74
CA GLY A 277 6.37 -0.41 -19.02
C GLY A 277 5.46 -0.30 -17.80
N GLN A 278 4.14 -0.35 -18.04
CA GLN A 278 3.10 -0.27 -17.00
C GLN A 278 3.20 0.98 -16.12
N GLU A 279 3.62 2.12 -16.70
CA GLU A 279 3.95 3.34 -15.96
C GLU A 279 2.75 3.87 -15.17
N LEU A 280 1.55 3.78 -15.74
CA LEU A 280 0.31 4.17 -15.06
C LEU A 280 -0.02 3.29 -13.85
N VAL A 281 0.33 1.99 -13.90
CA VAL A 281 0.12 1.06 -12.78
C VAL A 281 1.13 1.34 -11.67
N LYS A 282 2.41 1.53 -12.01
CA LYS A 282 3.45 1.96 -11.07
C LYS A 282 3.08 3.28 -10.40
N ALA A 283 2.61 4.26 -11.18
CA ALA A 283 2.12 5.53 -10.66
C ALA A 283 0.94 5.34 -9.69
N GLY A 284 -0.05 4.52 -10.04
CA GLY A 284 -1.18 4.22 -9.16
C GLY A 284 -0.77 3.57 -7.83
N ILE A 285 0.18 2.64 -7.85
CA ILE A 285 0.74 2.02 -6.63
C ILE A 285 1.48 3.05 -5.79
N LEU A 286 2.33 3.87 -6.41
CA LEU A 286 3.06 4.93 -5.70
C LEU A 286 2.11 5.94 -5.05
N LEU A 287 1.04 6.36 -5.75
CA LEU A 287 0.03 7.23 -5.16
C LEU A 287 -0.63 6.59 -3.92
N SER A 288 -0.80 5.25 -3.91
CA SER A 288 -1.27 4.52 -2.73
C SER A 288 -0.25 4.52 -1.57
N ILE A 289 1.05 4.42 -1.87
CA ILE A 289 2.13 4.50 -0.88
C ILE A 289 2.22 5.90 -0.25
N PHE A 290 2.12 6.96 -1.06
CA PHE A 290 2.15 8.34 -0.55
C PHE A 290 0.84 8.74 0.14
N GLY A 291 -0.31 8.21 -0.28
CA GLY A 291 -1.61 8.39 0.37
C GLY A 291 -2.14 9.84 0.38
N GLY A 292 -3.42 10.00 0.73
CA GLY A 292 -4.05 11.31 0.96
C GLY A 292 -3.75 11.91 2.34
N ILE A 293 -4.37 13.06 2.65
CA ILE A 293 -4.31 13.66 4.00
C ILE A 293 -5.12 12.80 5.01
N ASP A 294 -4.73 12.83 6.29
CA ASP A 294 -5.44 12.22 7.44
C ASP A 294 -5.71 10.71 7.29
N ASN A 295 -4.71 9.94 6.86
CA ASN A 295 -4.86 8.51 6.51
C ASN A 295 -5.87 8.29 5.39
N GLY A 296 -5.90 9.17 4.38
CA GLY A 296 -6.62 8.94 3.14
C GLY A 296 -6.05 7.74 2.39
N THR A 297 -6.40 6.53 2.82
CA THR A 297 -5.95 5.30 2.19
C THR A 297 -6.56 5.17 0.81
N ILE A 298 -5.75 4.64 -0.10
CA ILE A 298 -6.10 4.41 -1.50
C ILE A 298 -5.91 2.93 -1.75
N ASN A 299 -7.00 2.24 -2.05
CA ASN A 299 -6.98 0.80 -2.30
C ASN A 299 -6.78 0.53 -3.80
N VAL A 300 -5.79 -0.29 -4.14
CA VAL A 300 -5.42 -0.64 -5.51
C VAL A 300 -5.59 -2.14 -5.72
N LEU A 301 -6.29 -2.51 -6.79
CA LEU A 301 -6.43 -3.89 -7.26
C LEU A 301 -5.79 -4.04 -8.63
N ILE A 302 -4.88 -4.99 -8.78
CA ILE A 302 -4.21 -5.32 -10.04
C ILE A 302 -4.71 -6.68 -10.51
N VAL A 303 -5.43 -6.69 -11.62
CA VAL A 303 -6.01 -7.88 -12.24
C VAL A 303 -5.30 -8.12 -13.56
N GLY A 304 -5.01 -9.37 -13.90
CA GLY A 304 -4.46 -9.66 -15.22
C GLY A 304 -4.15 -11.12 -15.46
N ASP A 305 -3.52 -11.42 -16.57
CA ASP A 305 -3.14 -12.79 -16.90
C ASP A 305 -1.85 -13.21 -16.13
N PRO A 306 -1.61 -14.51 -15.87
CA PRO A 306 -0.36 -14.98 -15.28
C PRO A 306 0.82 -14.62 -16.18
N GLY A 307 1.96 -14.26 -15.59
CA GLY A 307 3.16 -13.84 -16.34
C GLY A 307 3.24 -12.34 -16.65
N THR A 308 2.38 -11.51 -16.07
CA THR A 308 2.37 -10.04 -16.25
C THR A 308 3.09 -9.28 -15.12
N ASP A 309 4.12 -9.87 -14.50
CA ASP A 309 4.98 -9.30 -13.44
C ASP A 309 4.27 -8.67 -12.22
N LYS A 310 3.00 -9.05 -11.97
CA LYS A 310 2.20 -8.48 -10.88
C LYS A 310 2.79 -8.75 -9.49
N ALA A 311 3.35 -9.95 -9.31
CA ALA A 311 3.95 -10.35 -8.05
C ALA A 311 5.18 -9.47 -7.74
N ASP A 312 5.99 -9.16 -8.76
CA ASP A 312 7.16 -8.28 -8.63
C ASP A 312 6.74 -6.84 -8.34
N LEU A 313 5.71 -6.34 -9.02
CA LEU A 313 5.11 -5.03 -8.71
C LEU A 313 4.58 -4.96 -7.27
N LEU A 314 3.95 -6.04 -6.77
CA LEU A 314 3.48 -6.12 -5.38
C LEU A 314 4.66 -6.23 -4.40
N GLN A 315 5.73 -6.92 -4.76
CA GLN A 315 6.92 -7.08 -3.93
C GLN A 315 7.70 -5.76 -3.79
N ALA A 316 7.82 -4.98 -4.87
CA ALA A 316 8.43 -3.66 -4.86
C ALA A 316 7.74 -2.68 -3.87
N ALA A 317 6.46 -2.87 -3.54
CA ALA A 317 5.79 -2.03 -2.56
C ALA A 317 6.40 -2.19 -1.15
N SER A 318 6.97 -3.37 -0.85
CA SER A 318 7.61 -3.65 0.44
C SER A 318 8.98 -3.00 0.59
N SER A 319 9.73 -2.81 -0.49
CA SER A 319 11.05 -2.16 -0.41
C SER A 319 10.94 -0.65 -0.19
N ILE A 320 9.86 -0.03 -0.68
CA ILE A 320 9.70 1.43 -0.68
C ILE A 320 8.86 1.93 0.50
N SER A 321 7.79 1.22 0.86
CA SER A 321 6.93 1.66 1.97
C SER A 321 7.54 1.28 3.32
N PRO A 322 7.52 2.17 4.32
CA PRO A 322 8.13 1.92 5.63
C PRO A 322 7.43 0.78 6.38
N HIS A 323 6.10 0.69 6.29
CA HIS A 323 5.33 -0.34 6.99
C HIS A 323 4.49 -1.15 6.01
N THR A 324 4.93 -2.36 5.74
CA THR A 324 4.22 -3.28 4.88
C THR A 324 4.03 -4.61 5.57
N VAL A 325 2.83 -5.17 5.43
CA VAL A 325 2.56 -6.55 5.82
C VAL A 325 2.07 -7.32 4.62
N PHE A 326 2.67 -8.47 4.38
CA PHE A 326 2.29 -9.40 3.33
C PHE A 326 1.51 -10.58 3.88
N THR A 327 0.47 -10.97 3.13
CA THR A 327 -0.28 -12.19 3.40
C THR A 327 -0.53 -12.98 2.12
N PRO A 328 0.07 -14.18 1.99
CA PRO A 328 -0.28 -15.11 0.94
C PRO A 328 -1.63 -15.77 1.27
N VAL A 329 -2.64 -15.57 0.42
CA VAL A 329 -4.00 -16.11 0.65
C VAL A 329 -4.03 -17.63 0.49
N SER A 330 -3.10 -18.20 -0.28
CA SER A 330 -2.97 -19.64 -0.55
C SER A 330 -2.85 -20.52 0.69
N GLN A 331 -2.42 -19.98 1.84
CA GLN A 331 -2.17 -20.74 3.08
C GLN A 331 -3.21 -20.56 4.19
N GLY A 332 -4.27 -19.74 4.01
CA GLY A 332 -5.21 -19.51 5.11
C GLY A 332 -6.49 -18.72 4.83
N GLY A 333 -6.80 -18.35 3.58
CA GLY A 333 -8.05 -17.66 3.25
C GLY A 333 -8.26 -16.38 4.07
N SER A 334 -9.48 -16.15 4.56
CA SER A 334 -9.85 -14.92 5.28
C SER A 334 -9.40 -14.84 6.75
N THR A 335 -8.99 -15.95 7.37
CA THR A 335 -8.63 -16.01 8.80
C THR A 335 -7.28 -15.37 9.11
N LEU A 336 -6.37 -15.32 8.13
CA LEU A 336 -5.10 -14.62 8.27
C LEU A 336 -5.27 -13.10 8.13
N ILE A 337 -6.26 -12.67 7.34
CA ILE A 337 -6.46 -11.26 7.01
C ILE A 337 -7.21 -10.55 8.12
N LEU A 338 -8.28 -11.17 8.61
CA LEU A 338 -9.18 -10.60 9.61
C LEU A 338 -8.80 -11.06 11.03
N PRO A 339 -9.17 -10.29 12.06
CA PRO A 339 -9.01 -10.70 13.44
C PRO A 339 -9.76 -11.99 13.72
N THR A 340 -9.11 -12.92 14.42
CA THR A 340 -9.72 -14.20 14.80
C THR A 340 -9.59 -14.45 16.29
N LEU A 341 -10.65 -15.01 16.88
CA LEU A 341 -10.68 -15.37 18.29
C LEU A 341 -10.54 -16.88 18.40
N HIS A 342 -9.55 -17.36 19.13
CA HIS A 342 -9.32 -18.79 19.36
C HIS A 342 -9.11 -19.08 20.84
N HIS A 343 -9.46 -20.29 21.26
CA HIS A 343 -9.36 -20.72 22.65
C HIS A 343 -8.05 -21.48 22.89
N GLU A 344 -7.14 -20.95 23.71
CA GLU A 344 -5.86 -21.57 24.03
C GLU A 344 -6.02 -22.60 25.15
N LYS A 345 -5.93 -23.89 24.81
CA LYS A 345 -6.12 -25.02 25.76
C LYS A 345 -5.12 -25.05 26.93
N LEU A 346 -3.97 -24.37 26.81
CA LEU A 346 -2.95 -24.36 27.85
C LEU A 346 -3.27 -23.37 28.97
N ARG A 347 -3.91 -22.24 28.65
CA ARG A 347 -4.25 -21.17 29.60
C ARG A 347 -5.75 -21.07 29.87
N ASP A 348 -6.56 -21.91 29.23
CA ASP A 348 -8.03 -21.91 29.28
C ASP A 348 -8.61 -20.51 29.04
N ASP A 349 -8.13 -19.87 27.98
CA ASP A 349 -8.38 -18.45 27.73
C ASP A 349 -8.68 -18.17 26.25
N TRP A 350 -9.47 -17.13 26.01
CA TRP A 350 -9.76 -16.62 24.69
C TRP A 350 -8.67 -15.63 24.28
N ILE A 351 -8.00 -15.94 23.18
CA ILE A 351 -6.95 -15.11 22.60
C ILE A 351 -7.48 -14.47 21.33
N LEU A 352 -7.31 -13.15 21.25
CA LEU A 352 -7.61 -12.38 20.06
C LEU A 352 -6.35 -12.20 19.21
N ASP A 353 -6.33 -12.83 18.04
CA ASP A 353 -5.35 -12.56 16.99
C ASP A 353 -5.79 -11.36 16.17
N ALA A 354 -4.87 -10.39 15.98
CA ALA A 354 -5.17 -9.15 15.27
C ALA A 354 -5.53 -9.36 13.78
N GLY A 355 -4.95 -10.35 13.11
CA GLY A 355 -5.04 -10.51 11.66
C GLY A 355 -4.22 -9.46 10.90
N THR A 356 -3.90 -9.75 9.65
CA THR A 356 -2.98 -8.95 8.81
C THR A 356 -3.42 -7.51 8.61
N LEU A 357 -4.73 -7.29 8.43
CA LEU A 357 -5.26 -5.97 8.13
C LEU A 357 -5.09 -5.00 9.31
N VAL A 358 -5.24 -5.51 10.54
CA VAL A 358 -5.01 -4.73 11.76
C VAL A 358 -3.51 -4.54 12.02
N LEU A 359 -2.68 -5.55 11.70
CA LEU A 359 -1.23 -5.43 11.83
C LEU A 359 -0.61 -4.41 10.86
N SER A 360 -1.27 -4.16 9.71
CA SER A 360 -0.84 -3.17 8.70
C SER A 360 -1.42 -1.78 8.93
N ASN A 361 -2.05 -1.52 10.09
CA ASN A 361 -2.61 -0.21 10.42
C ASN A 361 -1.57 0.92 10.23
N ALA A 362 -1.99 2.04 9.64
CA ALA A 362 -1.15 3.16 9.21
C ALA A 362 0.00 2.81 8.24
N GLY A 363 -0.14 1.72 7.48
CA GLY A 363 0.78 1.31 6.43
C GLY A 363 0.06 0.66 5.25
N ILE A 364 0.70 -0.35 4.66
CA ILE A 364 0.20 -1.04 3.47
C ILE A 364 -0.02 -2.53 3.77
N CYS A 365 -1.20 -3.02 3.39
CA CYS A 365 -1.54 -4.43 3.38
C CYS A 365 -1.37 -4.98 1.96
N ARG A 366 -0.39 -5.86 1.78
CA ARG A 366 -0.14 -6.55 0.51
C ARG A 366 -0.85 -7.89 0.51
N ILE A 367 -1.70 -8.12 -0.48
CA ILE A 367 -2.47 -9.35 -0.60
C ILE A 367 -2.26 -9.94 -1.99
N ASP A 368 -1.73 -11.16 -2.03
CA ASP A 368 -1.60 -11.92 -3.27
C ASP A 368 -2.68 -12.99 -3.39
N ASP A 369 -3.07 -13.32 -4.61
CA ASP A 369 -4.20 -14.19 -4.95
C ASP A 369 -5.52 -13.76 -4.25
N PHE A 370 -5.89 -12.49 -4.38
CA PHE A 370 -7.06 -11.93 -3.71
C PHE A 370 -8.37 -12.66 -4.08
N GLU A 371 -8.46 -13.25 -5.27
CA GLU A 371 -9.63 -14.02 -5.69
C GLU A 371 -9.92 -15.24 -4.81
N LYS A 372 -8.90 -15.78 -4.11
CA LYS A 372 -9.05 -16.94 -3.22
C LYS A 372 -9.77 -16.61 -1.91
N ILE A 373 -9.92 -15.33 -1.56
CA ILE A 373 -10.67 -14.90 -0.36
C ILE A 373 -12.17 -15.11 -0.54
N GLY A 374 -12.66 -15.03 -1.79
CA GLY A 374 -14.09 -15.11 -2.11
C GLY A 374 -14.90 -13.94 -1.57
N GLN A 375 -16.10 -14.21 -1.07
CA GLN A 375 -17.01 -13.18 -0.52
C GLN A 375 -16.92 -13.14 1.00
N SER A 376 -16.41 -12.03 1.54
CA SER A 376 -16.35 -11.76 2.98
C SER A 376 -16.94 -10.40 3.32
N ASN A 377 -18.09 -10.40 3.99
CA ASN A 377 -18.74 -9.16 4.44
C ASN A 377 -17.89 -8.41 5.46
N ALA A 378 -17.16 -9.13 6.31
CA ALA A 378 -16.27 -8.53 7.30
C ALA A 378 -15.09 -7.79 6.63
N LEU A 379 -14.56 -8.32 5.51
CA LEU A 379 -13.54 -7.62 4.74
C LEU A 379 -14.12 -6.39 4.03
N ALA A 380 -15.31 -6.51 3.44
CA ALA A 380 -15.99 -5.38 2.81
C ALA A 380 -16.27 -4.24 3.83
N GLU A 381 -16.70 -4.58 5.04
CA GLU A 381 -16.88 -3.61 6.12
C GLU A 381 -15.55 -2.97 6.54
N ALA A 382 -14.51 -3.78 6.70
CA ALA A 382 -13.18 -3.31 7.09
C ALA A 382 -12.60 -2.32 6.08
N MET A 383 -12.71 -2.62 4.78
CA MET A 383 -12.24 -1.75 3.70
C MET A 383 -13.00 -0.43 3.60
N LEU A 384 -14.29 -0.43 3.97
CA LEU A 384 -15.15 0.75 3.90
C LEU A 384 -14.98 1.66 5.12
N ARG A 385 -15.01 1.08 6.32
CA ARG A 385 -14.97 1.82 7.59
C ARG A 385 -13.55 2.05 8.11
N MET A 386 -12.56 1.34 7.57
CA MET A 386 -11.18 1.29 8.08
C MET A 386 -11.11 0.85 9.55
N SER A 387 -12.09 0.05 9.98
CA SER A 387 -12.21 -0.47 11.34
C SER A 387 -12.98 -1.79 11.33
N ILE A 388 -12.63 -2.71 12.21
CA ILE A 388 -13.26 -4.02 12.32
C ILE A 388 -13.94 -4.14 13.68
N SER A 389 -15.26 -4.36 13.66
CA SER A 389 -16.04 -4.59 14.87
C SER A 389 -16.05 -6.08 15.24
N ILE A 390 -15.77 -6.38 16.51
CA ILE A 390 -15.72 -7.74 17.04
C ILE A 390 -16.72 -7.83 18.21
N SER A 391 -17.62 -8.81 18.13
CA SER A 391 -18.57 -9.13 19.20
C SER A 391 -18.76 -10.64 19.29
N LYS A 392 -17.76 -11.36 19.84
CA LYS A 392 -17.76 -12.83 19.96
C LYS A 392 -17.19 -13.26 21.31
N ALA A 393 -17.74 -14.35 21.88
CA ALA A 393 -17.31 -14.97 23.14
C ALA A 393 -17.07 -13.97 24.29
N GLY A 394 -17.95 -12.99 24.46
CA GLY A 394 -17.85 -11.96 25.50
C GLY A 394 -16.91 -10.78 25.16
N VAL A 395 -16.06 -10.90 24.15
CA VAL A 395 -15.21 -9.80 23.65
C VAL A 395 -16.04 -8.90 22.75
N LYS A 396 -16.22 -7.64 23.19
CA LYS A 396 -16.83 -6.56 22.40
C LYS A 396 -15.81 -5.45 22.21
N GLY A 397 -15.52 -5.08 20.96
CA GLY A 397 -14.57 -4.01 20.67
C GLY A 397 -14.49 -3.67 19.19
N SER A 398 -13.78 -2.58 18.89
CA SER A 398 -13.43 -2.19 17.52
C SER A 398 -11.91 -2.07 17.41
N LEU A 399 -11.36 -2.65 16.35
CA LEU A 399 -9.94 -2.57 16.00
C LEU A 399 -9.78 -1.64 14.80
N ASP A 400 -8.79 -0.74 14.86
CA ASP A 400 -8.50 0.17 13.77
C ASP A 400 -7.71 -0.58 12.68
N ALA A 401 -8.10 -0.36 11.43
CA ALA A 401 -7.51 -0.97 10.24
C ALA A 401 -7.35 0.10 9.15
N LYS A 402 -6.73 1.23 9.50
CA LYS A 402 -6.47 2.36 8.59
C LYS A 402 -5.25 2.04 7.72
N THR A 403 -5.43 1.10 6.80
CA THR A 403 -4.36 0.57 5.93
C THR A 403 -4.76 0.73 4.46
N SER A 404 -3.78 1.01 3.61
CA SER A 404 -3.95 0.98 2.15
C SER A 404 -3.78 -0.46 1.68
N ILE A 405 -4.76 -0.99 0.95
CA ILE A 405 -4.67 -2.35 0.42
C ILE A 405 -4.14 -2.30 -1.00
N ILE A 406 -3.06 -3.04 -1.26
CA ILE A 406 -2.59 -3.34 -2.61
C ILE A 406 -2.78 -4.84 -2.81
N ALA A 407 -3.67 -5.18 -3.73
CA ALA A 407 -4.06 -6.55 -3.99
C ALA A 407 -3.78 -6.94 -5.45
N THR A 408 -3.28 -8.16 -5.65
CA THR A 408 -3.18 -8.80 -6.96
C THR A 408 -4.24 -9.88 -7.08
N ALA A 409 -4.82 -10.02 -8.26
CA ALA A 409 -5.79 -11.06 -8.55
C ALA A 409 -5.59 -11.65 -9.94
N ASN A 410 -5.93 -12.92 -10.05
CA ASN A 410 -5.91 -13.66 -11.31
C ASN A 410 -7.35 -13.98 -11.76
N PRO A 411 -7.65 -13.89 -13.07
CA PRO A 411 -8.95 -14.28 -13.60
C PRO A 411 -9.15 -15.79 -13.44
N VAL A 412 -10.40 -16.18 -13.19
CA VAL A 412 -10.77 -17.57 -12.88
C VAL A 412 -10.43 -18.55 -14.01
N SER A 413 -10.49 -18.10 -15.26
CA SER A 413 -10.14 -18.91 -16.44
C SER A 413 -8.64 -18.96 -16.73
N GLY A 414 -7.79 -18.39 -15.88
CA GLY A 414 -6.37 -18.19 -16.16
C GLY A 414 -6.10 -17.05 -17.14
N HIS A 415 -7.03 -16.79 -18.07
CA HIS A 415 -7.03 -15.63 -18.94
C HIS A 415 -8.27 -14.77 -18.73
N TYR A 416 -8.12 -13.46 -18.89
CA TYR A 416 -9.22 -12.50 -18.75
C TYR A 416 -10.18 -12.58 -19.94
N ASP A 417 -11.44 -12.97 -19.68
CA ASP A 417 -12.46 -13.09 -20.70
C ASP A 417 -13.19 -11.76 -20.88
N LYS A 418 -12.88 -11.05 -21.97
CA LYS A 418 -13.50 -9.77 -22.36
C LYS A 418 -15.02 -9.86 -22.56
N SER A 419 -15.58 -11.07 -22.70
CA SER A 419 -17.03 -11.26 -22.84
C SER A 419 -17.77 -11.29 -21.50
N LYS A 420 -17.06 -11.44 -20.38
CA LYS A 420 -17.60 -11.51 -19.02
C LYS A 420 -17.38 -10.20 -18.27
N PHE A 421 -18.20 -9.95 -17.26
CA PHE A 421 -18.01 -8.79 -16.40
C PHE A 421 -16.79 -8.99 -15.49
N LEU A 422 -16.23 -7.91 -14.95
CA LEU A 422 -15.09 -7.97 -14.03
C LEU A 422 -15.40 -8.82 -12.79
N SER A 423 -16.60 -8.65 -12.23
CA SER A 423 -17.14 -9.43 -11.10
C SER A 423 -17.20 -10.93 -11.39
N GLU A 424 -17.64 -11.29 -12.60
CA GLU A 424 -17.71 -12.68 -13.09
C GLU A 424 -16.31 -13.27 -13.35
N ASN A 425 -15.39 -12.48 -13.90
CA ASN A 425 -14.01 -12.90 -14.18
C ASN A 425 -13.21 -13.21 -12.91
N LEU A 426 -13.51 -12.53 -11.80
CA LEU A 426 -12.77 -12.66 -10.53
C LEU A 426 -13.49 -13.48 -9.46
N LYS A 427 -14.81 -13.74 -9.59
CA LYS A 427 -15.66 -14.32 -8.52
C LYS A 427 -15.64 -13.52 -7.20
N ILE A 428 -15.37 -12.22 -7.25
CA ILE A 428 -15.39 -11.34 -6.08
C ILE A 428 -16.75 -10.62 -6.02
N GLY A 429 -17.29 -10.39 -4.82
CA GLY A 429 -18.54 -9.66 -4.65
C GLY A 429 -18.41 -8.16 -4.98
N ASN A 430 -19.43 -7.57 -5.60
CA ASN A 430 -19.45 -6.15 -6.01
C ASN A 430 -19.23 -5.18 -4.83
N ALA A 431 -19.61 -5.57 -3.61
CA ALA A 431 -19.36 -4.78 -2.41
C ALA A 431 -17.85 -4.61 -2.11
N ILE A 432 -17.04 -5.62 -2.40
CA ILE A 432 -15.57 -5.56 -2.24
C ILE A 432 -14.94 -4.84 -3.43
N LEU A 433 -15.39 -5.10 -4.66
CA LEU A 433 -14.86 -4.45 -5.87
C LEU A 433 -15.09 -2.94 -5.85
N SER A 434 -16.27 -2.49 -5.42
CA SER A 434 -16.55 -1.06 -5.23
C SER A 434 -15.76 -0.41 -4.09
N ASN A 435 -15.07 -1.21 -3.26
CA ASN A 435 -14.15 -0.73 -2.24
C ASN A 435 -12.72 -0.50 -2.72
N PHE A 436 -12.42 -0.86 -3.96
CA PHE A 436 -11.16 -0.48 -4.59
C PHE A 436 -11.31 0.88 -5.27
N ASP A 437 -10.32 1.72 -5.07
CA ASP A 437 -10.29 3.08 -5.61
C ASP A 437 -9.69 3.08 -7.02
N LEU A 438 -8.66 2.25 -7.25
CA LEU A 438 -8.09 1.98 -8.58
C LEU A 438 -8.14 0.47 -8.86
N VAL A 439 -8.62 0.12 -10.06
CA VAL A 439 -8.61 -1.27 -10.56
C VAL A 439 -7.88 -1.29 -11.90
N PHE A 440 -6.68 -1.85 -11.91
CA PHE A 440 -5.84 -1.98 -13.10
C PHE A 440 -6.07 -3.34 -13.77
N LEU A 441 -6.31 -3.30 -15.09
CA LEU A 441 -6.41 -4.48 -15.94
C LEU A 441 -5.15 -4.63 -16.80
N LEU A 442 -4.34 -5.62 -16.46
CA LEU A 442 -3.15 -6.04 -17.20
C LEU A 442 -3.51 -7.22 -18.10
N LEU A 443 -3.76 -6.93 -19.36
CA LEU A 443 -4.03 -7.95 -20.36
C LEU A 443 -2.74 -8.29 -21.08
N ASP A 444 -2.47 -9.58 -21.25
CA ASP A 444 -1.38 -10.05 -22.10
C ASP A 444 -1.82 -9.87 -23.57
N ILE A 445 -1.40 -8.75 -24.16
CA ILE A 445 -1.67 -8.42 -25.56
C ILE A 445 -0.31 -8.49 -26.27
N PRO A 446 -0.15 -9.38 -27.27
CA PRO A 446 1.12 -9.51 -27.98
C PRO A 446 1.44 -8.19 -28.69
N ASP A 447 2.63 -7.66 -28.42
CA ASP A 447 3.13 -6.41 -28.95
C ASP A 447 4.60 -6.60 -29.34
N GLU A 448 4.86 -6.59 -30.65
CA GLU A 448 6.18 -6.89 -31.22
C GLU A 448 7.27 -5.93 -30.73
N GLU A 449 6.94 -4.65 -30.52
CA GLU A 449 7.90 -3.66 -30.04
C GLU A 449 8.24 -3.90 -28.56
N MET A 450 7.23 -4.24 -27.75
CA MET A 450 7.37 -4.55 -26.33
C MET A 450 8.16 -5.85 -26.13
N ASP A 451 7.81 -6.90 -26.88
CA ASP A 451 8.44 -8.21 -26.80
C ASP A 451 9.91 -8.14 -27.21
N HIS A 452 10.22 -7.37 -28.26
CA HIS A 452 11.60 -7.12 -28.67
C HIS A 452 12.39 -6.45 -27.55
N TYR A 453 11.86 -5.37 -26.95
CA TYR A 453 12.54 -4.67 -25.87
C TYR A 453 12.74 -5.55 -24.62
N LEU A 454 11.70 -6.28 -24.22
CA LEU A 454 11.76 -7.22 -23.10
C LEU A 454 12.83 -8.28 -23.35
N SER A 455 12.88 -8.84 -24.56
CA SER A 455 13.88 -9.85 -24.91
C SER A 455 15.30 -9.32 -24.81
N GLU A 456 15.59 -8.13 -25.34
CA GLU A 456 16.90 -7.49 -25.26
C GLU A 456 17.31 -7.21 -23.80
N ARG A 457 16.37 -6.71 -22.98
CA ARG A 457 16.61 -6.42 -21.57
C ARG A 457 16.94 -7.69 -20.79
N VAL A 458 16.15 -8.75 -20.97
CA VAL A 458 16.37 -10.05 -20.32
C VAL A 458 17.71 -10.63 -20.75
N MET A 459 18.06 -10.55 -22.04
CA MET A 459 19.35 -11.02 -22.55
C MET A 459 20.53 -10.19 -22.00
N THR A 460 20.36 -8.88 -21.82
CA THR A 460 21.36 -8.00 -21.19
C THR A 460 21.60 -8.41 -19.73
N ILE A 461 20.54 -8.64 -18.96
CA ILE A 461 20.64 -9.08 -17.55
C ILE A 461 21.34 -10.45 -17.47
N HIS A 462 20.96 -11.40 -18.32
CA HIS A 462 21.52 -12.75 -18.30
C HIS A 462 22.93 -12.87 -18.89
N SER A 463 23.34 -11.94 -19.75
CA SER A 463 24.71 -11.90 -20.30
C SER A 463 25.74 -11.36 -19.30
N GLY A 464 25.30 -10.87 -18.13
CA GLY A 464 26.18 -10.33 -17.10
C GLY A 464 26.76 -8.95 -17.44
N ALA A 465 26.26 -8.32 -18.51
CA ALA A 465 26.57 -6.95 -18.85
C ALA A 465 25.77 -6.02 -17.93
N PHE A 466 26.36 -5.64 -16.80
CA PHE A 466 25.80 -4.56 -15.99
C PHE A 466 25.76 -3.27 -16.83
N PRO A 467 24.74 -2.41 -16.66
CA PRO A 467 24.63 -1.12 -17.34
C PRO A 467 25.60 -0.08 -16.75
N ASN A 468 26.83 -0.47 -16.43
CA ASN A 468 27.90 0.43 -16.03
C ASN A 468 29.01 0.40 -17.08
N GLY A 469 28.80 1.19 -18.13
CA GLY A 469 29.86 1.67 -19.03
C GLY A 469 30.25 0.68 -20.13
N ASP A 470 29.97 1.09 -21.37
CA ASP A 470 30.43 0.51 -22.64
C ASP A 470 29.59 -0.65 -23.19
N LEU A 471 28.31 -0.37 -23.46
CA LEU A 471 27.59 -1.08 -24.52
C LEU A 471 28.05 -0.52 -25.88
N ASP A 472 28.45 -1.43 -26.76
CA ASP A 472 28.83 -1.14 -28.15
C ASP A 472 27.65 -0.41 -28.84
N LYS A 473 27.90 0.81 -29.32
CA LYS A 473 26.85 1.69 -29.87
C LYS A 473 26.14 1.12 -31.10
N ASP A 474 26.68 0.04 -31.67
CA ASP A 474 26.19 -0.60 -32.88
C ASP A 474 25.09 -1.65 -32.62
N GLN A 475 24.73 -1.94 -31.36
CA GLN A 475 23.65 -2.90 -31.01
C GLN A 475 22.37 -2.26 -30.45
N ILE A 476 22.31 -0.94 -30.35
CA ILE A 476 21.10 -0.25 -29.86
C ILE A 476 20.14 -0.05 -31.04
N TYR A 477 19.07 -0.83 -31.08
CA TYR A 477 17.95 -0.61 -31.99
C TYR A 477 17.30 0.75 -31.69
N VAL A 478 17.39 1.67 -32.66
CA VAL A 478 16.72 2.97 -32.66
C VAL A 478 15.25 2.73 -33.03
N PRO A 479 14.26 3.24 -32.26
CA PRO A 479 12.85 3.16 -32.65
C PRO A 479 12.65 3.67 -34.08
N SER A 480 11.78 2.99 -34.83
CA SER A 480 11.52 3.30 -36.23
C SER A 480 11.18 4.78 -36.44
N ILE A 481 11.64 5.35 -37.55
CA ILE A 481 11.60 6.75 -38.02
C ILE A 481 10.18 7.39 -38.05
N ARG A 482 9.14 6.71 -37.56
CA ARG A 482 7.77 7.23 -37.47
C ARG A 482 7.57 8.27 -36.36
N ASP A 483 8.45 8.35 -35.38
CA ASP A 483 8.32 9.33 -34.27
C ASP A 483 8.89 10.72 -34.58
N ILE A 484 9.72 10.87 -35.62
CA ILE A 484 10.39 12.15 -35.92
C ILE A 484 9.44 13.16 -36.61
N ASN A 485 8.35 12.69 -37.25
CA ASN A 485 7.43 13.56 -37.99
C ASN A 485 6.25 14.11 -37.16
N ARG A 486 6.28 14.01 -35.83
CA ARG A 486 5.24 14.60 -34.96
C ARG A 486 5.63 15.97 -34.37
N SER A 487 6.67 16.60 -34.91
CA SER A 487 6.95 18.03 -34.67
C SER A 487 5.98 18.89 -35.48
N HIS A 488 5.10 19.63 -34.78
CA HIS A 488 4.18 20.70 -35.23
C HIS A 488 2.68 20.46 -35.00
N ALA A 489 2.29 19.83 -33.88
CA ALA A 489 1.05 20.16 -33.19
C ALA A 489 1.33 20.27 -31.68
N ALA A 490 1.15 21.46 -31.14
CA ALA A 490 1.55 21.83 -29.78
C ALA A 490 0.71 21.10 -28.68
N ASP A 491 1.42 20.57 -27.69
CA ASP A 491 1.20 20.74 -26.23
C ASP A 491 0.41 19.77 -25.34
N ILE A 492 -0.14 18.64 -25.79
CA ILE A 492 -0.70 17.65 -24.82
C ILE A 492 -0.34 16.21 -25.20
N LEU A 493 0.80 15.73 -24.67
CA LEU A 493 1.14 14.31 -24.64
C LEU A 493 0.35 13.63 -23.49
N PRO A 494 -0.21 12.42 -23.68
CA PRO A 494 -0.82 11.65 -22.61
C PRO A 494 0.21 11.33 -21.52
N LEU A 495 -0.22 11.23 -20.26
CA LEU A 495 0.61 10.92 -19.09
C LEU A 495 1.42 9.64 -19.30
N SER A 496 0.82 8.63 -19.93
CA SER A 496 1.54 7.41 -20.30
C SER A 496 2.78 7.67 -21.15
N GLU A 497 2.74 8.61 -22.10
CA GLU A 497 3.90 9.02 -22.90
C GLU A 497 4.84 9.96 -22.13
N LYS A 498 4.31 10.83 -21.25
CA LYS A 498 5.13 11.69 -20.36
C LYS A 498 6.00 10.87 -19.39
N LEU A 499 5.50 9.73 -18.94
CA LEU A 499 6.19 8.87 -17.97
C LEU A 499 7.25 7.95 -18.60
N LYS A 500 7.24 7.75 -19.93
CA LYS A 500 8.22 6.88 -20.62
C LYS A 500 9.64 7.42 -20.52
N ILE A 501 10.57 6.55 -20.12
CA ILE A 501 12.00 6.84 -19.97
C ILE A 501 12.61 7.12 -21.35
N GLY A 502 13.37 8.21 -21.49
CA GLY A 502 14.23 8.44 -22.66
C GLY A 502 15.59 7.76 -22.49
N MET A 503 16.32 7.48 -23.57
CA MET A 503 17.61 6.77 -23.51
C MET A 503 18.68 7.43 -22.62
N ASP A 504 18.61 8.75 -22.40
CA ASP A 504 19.52 9.49 -21.51
C ASP A 504 19.11 9.44 -20.01
N ASP A 505 17.88 9.01 -19.70
CA ASP A 505 17.29 9.05 -18.34
C ASP A 505 17.63 7.80 -17.50
N GLU A 506 18.12 6.70 -18.11
CA GLU A 506 18.41 5.44 -17.39
C GLU A 506 19.54 5.58 -16.35
N LYS A 507 20.45 6.55 -16.54
CA LYS A 507 21.56 6.80 -15.60
C LYS A 507 21.13 7.52 -14.31
N GLU A 508 19.85 7.87 -14.18
CA GLU A 508 19.30 8.65 -13.08
C GLU A 508 18.26 7.90 -12.24
N LEU A 509 18.27 6.58 -12.17
CA LEU A 509 17.37 5.85 -11.26
C LEU A 509 17.71 6.13 -9.79
N LEU A 510 16.67 6.19 -8.95
CA LEU A 510 16.81 6.42 -7.52
C LEU A 510 16.99 5.10 -6.79
N ASP A 511 17.83 5.12 -5.76
CA ASP A 511 17.99 3.98 -4.86
C ASP A 511 16.74 3.79 -3.97
N ASN A 512 16.37 2.54 -3.70
CA ASN A 512 15.23 2.17 -2.87
C ASN A 512 15.34 2.74 -1.45
N ALA A 513 16.55 2.77 -0.88
CA ALA A 513 16.79 3.35 0.44
C ALA A 513 16.48 4.86 0.47
N PHE A 514 16.86 5.57 -0.60
CA PHE A 514 16.52 6.98 -0.75
C PHE A 514 15.01 7.19 -0.92
N LEU A 515 14.35 6.37 -1.76
CA LEU A 515 12.90 6.43 -1.95
C LEU A 515 12.13 6.21 -0.64
N GLN A 516 12.54 5.24 0.18
CA GLN A 516 11.91 4.99 1.49
C GLN A 516 12.05 6.20 2.42
N LYS A 517 13.24 6.78 2.53
CA LYS A 517 13.48 8.02 3.32
C LYS A 517 12.66 9.19 2.78
N TYR A 518 12.54 9.30 1.47
CA TYR A 518 11.75 10.33 0.80
C TYR A 518 10.25 10.20 1.13
N VAL A 519 9.70 8.97 1.08
CA VAL A 519 8.32 8.67 1.46
C VAL A 519 8.07 9.04 2.93
N ILE A 520 8.98 8.65 3.84
CA ILE A 520 8.88 9.00 5.28
C ILE A 520 8.87 10.52 5.48
N TYR A 521 9.75 11.24 4.76
CA TYR A 521 9.81 12.70 4.81
C TYR A 521 8.51 13.34 4.34
N ALA A 522 7.97 12.86 3.21
CA ALA A 522 6.72 13.36 2.63
C ALA A 522 5.52 13.18 3.58
N HIS A 523 5.38 12.01 4.20
CA HIS A 523 4.31 11.72 5.17
C HIS A 523 4.39 12.59 6.41
N LYS A 524 5.60 12.90 6.89
CA LYS A 524 5.80 13.66 8.13
C LYS A 524 5.57 15.16 7.95
N TYR A 525 6.04 15.73 6.84
CA TYR A 525 6.12 17.19 6.68
C TYR A 525 5.14 17.79 5.66
N VAL A 526 4.48 17.00 4.81
CA VAL A 526 3.69 17.52 3.70
C VAL A 526 2.21 17.16 3.79
N GLN A 527 1.37 18.19 3.92
CA GLN A 527 -0.09 18.08 4.00
C GLN A 527 -0.76 18.93 2.90
N PRO A 528 -0.94 18.38 1.68
CA PRO A 528 -1.36 19.14 0.51
C PRO A 528 -2.83 19.55 0.50
N ARG A 529 -3.13 20.85 0.54
CA ARG A 529 -4.51 21.37 0.49
C ARG A 529 -4.98 21.61 -0.94
N LEU A 530 -6.27 21.39 -1.18
CA LEU A 530 -6.87 21.64 -2.50
C LEU A 530 -6.94 23.15 -2.80
N SER A 531 -6.41 23.55 -3.96
CA SER A 531 -6.62 24.91 -4.49
C SER A 531 -8.08 25.13 -4.89
N ARG A 532 -8.47 26.40 -5.13
CA ARG A 532 -9.83 26.71 -5.64
C ARG A 532 -10.04 26.13 -7.04
N GLU A 533 -9.05 26.28 -7.90
CA GLU A 533 -9.10 25.83 -9.30
C GLU A 533 -9.16 24.30 -9.39
N ALA A 534 -8.35 23.58 -8.61
CA ALA A 534 -8.41 22.13 -8.55
C ALA A 534 -9.80 21.62 -8.09
N ARG A 535 -10.45 22.29 -7.14
CA ARG A 535 -11.81 21.90 -6.68
C ARG A 535 -12.86 22.05 -7.78
N GLU A 536 -12.76 23.08 -8.61
CA GLU A 536 -13.68 23.29 -9.73
C GLU A 536 -13.45 22.22 -10.81
N MET A 537 -12.18 21.93 -11.12
CA MET A 537 -11.83 20.89 -12.09
C MET A 537 -12.27 19.49 -11.65
N ILE A 538 -12.03 19.10 -10.39
CA ILE A 538 -12.50 17.82 -9.84
C ILE A 538 -14.02 17.68 -9.99
N LYS A 539 -14.79 18.74 -9.71
CA LYS A 539 -16.26 18.73 -9.87
C LYS A 539 -16.66 18.54 -11.34
N LEU A 540 -16.00 19.25 -12.26
CA LEU A 540 -16.27 19.15 -13.69
C LEU A 540 -16.01 17.73 -14.20
N PHE A 541 -14.87 17.15 -13.84
CA PHE A 541 -14.52 15.77 -14.20
C PHE A 541 -15.51 14.75 -13.61
N PHE A 542 -15.88 14.88 -12.34
CA PHE A 542 -16.85 13.99 -11.71
C PHE A 542 -18.21 13.99 -12.43
N VAL A 543 -18.73 15.17 -12.78
CA VAL A 543 -19.99 15.29 -13.53
C VAL A 543 -19.87 14.71 -14.94
N ASN A 544 -18.75 14.96 -15.62
CA ASN A 544 -18.49 14.42 -16.96
C ASN A 544 -18.42 12.89 -16.93
N MET A 545 -17.69 12.32 -15.97
CA MET A 545 -17.61 10.88 -15.73
C MET A 545 -19.01 10.30 -15.47
N GLY A 546 -19.79 10.93 -14.58
CA GLY A 546 -21.18 10.55 -14.33
C GLY A 546 -22.04 10.50 -15.59
N ASN A 547 -21.86 11.45 -16.52
CA ASN A 547 -22.62 11.47 -17.78
C ASN A 547 -22.12 10.41 -18.78
N LYS A 548 -20.80 10.21 -18.90
CA LYS A 548 -20.18 9.24 -19.82
C LYS A 548 -20.52 7.80 -19.47
N TYR A 549 -20.60 7.46 -18.18
CA TYR A 549 -20.74 6.07 -17.71
C TYR A 549 -22.11 5.74 -17.10
N ARG A 550 -23.14 6.57 -17.33
CA ARG A 550 -24.54 6.31 -16.91
C ARG A 550 -25.11 4.97 -17.36
N SER A 551 -24.57 4.36 -18.41
CA SER A 551 -25.03 3.09 -18.98
C SER A 551 -24.35 1.84 -18.41
N MET A 552 -23.34 2.00 -17.54
CA MET A 552 -22.62 0.90 -16.90
C MET A 552 -23.40 0.38 -15.69
N ASN A 553 -23.79 -0.89 -15.71
CA ASN A 553 -24.58 -1.48 -14.62
C ASN A 553 -23.72 -2.08 -13.50
N ASP A 554 -22.46 -2.45 -13.76
CA ASP A 554 -21.68 -3.27 -12.79
C ASP A 554 -20.91 -2.41 -11.75
N MET A 555 -20.59 -1.15 -12.06
CA MET A 555 -19.92 -0.22 -11.13
C MET A 555 -20.47 1.21 -11.27
N PRO A 556 -21.51 1.58 -10.50
CA PRO A 556 -22.06 2.93 -10.56
C PRO A 556 -21.04 3.95 -10.04
N ILE A 557 -20.96 5.10 -10.71
CA ILE A 557 -20.17 6.24 -10.21
C ILE A 557 -20.85 6.81 -8.98
N THR A 558 -20.22 6.61 -7.83
CA THR A 558 -20.67 7.12 -6.54
C THR A 558 -19.81 8.29 -6.09
N THR A 559 -20.25 8.98 -5.03
CA THR A 559 -19.46 10.02 -4.35
C THR A 559 -18.09 9.52 -3.88
N ARG A 560 -17.90 8.21 -3.73
CA ARG A 560 -16.60 7.61 -3.46
C ARG A 560 -15.57 7.95 -4.54
N GLN A 561 -15.97 7.94 -5.82
CA GLN A 561 -15.03 8.25 -6.90
C GLN A 561 -14.56 9.71 -6.85
N LEU A 562 -15.41 10.62 -6.37
CA LEU A 562 -15.02 12.00 -6.08
C LEU A 562 -14.00 12.06 -4.93
N GLU A 563 -14.22 11.31 -3.85
CA GLU A 563 -13.25 11.19 -2.75
C GLU A 563 -11.92 10.57 -3.21
N THR A 564 -11.97 9.56 -4.08
CA THR A 564 -10.80 8.94 -4.72
C THR A 564 -10.00 9.96 -5.52
N MET A 565 -10.66 10.77 -6.37
CA MET A 565 -9.99 11.86 -7.10
C MET A 565 -9.28 12.83 -6.14
N ILE A 566 -9.94 13.21 -5.04
CA ILE A 566 -9.35 14.10 -4.03
C ILE A 566 -8.11 13.47 -3.39
N LYS A 567 -8.21 12.21 -2.93
CA LYS A 567 -7.10 11.49 -2.28
C LYS A 567 -5.92 11.32 -3.23
N LEU A 568 -6.16 10.93 -4.47
CA LEU A 568 -5.12 10.75 -5.49
C LEU A 568 -4.45 12.07 -5.84
N SER A 569 -5.21 13.17 -5.99
CA SER A 569 -4.64 14.49 -6.27
C SER A 569 -3.80 15.01 -5.10
N GLN A 570 -4.22 14.74 -3.87
CA GLN A 570 -3.41 15.01 -2.67
C GLN A 570 -2.13 14.16 -2.64
N ALA A 571 -2.23 12.86 -2.92
CA ALA A 571 -1.06 11.98 -2.97
C ALA A 571 -0.05 12.44 -4.04
N ARG A 572 -0.54 12.86 -5.21
CA ARG A 572 0.26 13.38 -6.32
C ARG A 572 1.05 14.63 -5.94
N ALA A 573 0.40 15.58 -5.26
CA ALA A 573 1.05 16.78 -4.75
C ALA A 573 2.03 16.47 -3.61
N ARG A 574 1.68 15.55 -2.69
CA ARG A 574 2.56 15.10 -1.60
C ARG A 574 3.85 14.49 -2.12
N MET A 575 3.78 13.69 -3.18
CA MET A 575 4.93 13.02 -3.78
C MET A 575 5.94 14.02 -4.38
N GLU A 576 5.53 15.23 -4.76
CA GLU A 576 6.43 16.33 -5.14
C GLU A 576 6.73 17.29 -3.99
N LEU A 577 6.32 16.93 -2.77
CA LEU A 577 6.46 17.73 -1.56
C LEU A 577 5.78 19.11 -1.63
N ARG A 578 4.71 19.22 -2.43
CA ARG A 578 3.90 20.44 -2.56
C ARG A 578 2.83 20.51 -1.48
N GLU A 579 2.62 21.71 -0.92
CA GLU A 579 1.56 21.98 0.07
C GLU A 579 0.19 22.29 -0.56
N THR A 580 0.14 22.49 -1.87
CA THR A 580 -1.09 22.81 -2.59
C THR A 580 -1.25 21.95 -3.83
N VAL A 581 -2.46 21.42 -4.02
CA VAL A 581 -2.84 20.66 -5.22
C VAL A 581 -3.15 21.65 -6.35
N ILE A 582 -2.49 21.46 -7.48
CA ILE A 582 -2.66 22.27 -8.71
C ILE A 582 -3.61 21.59 -9.69
N VAL A 583 -3.94 22.24 -10.80
CA VAL A 583 -4.89 21.70 -11.78
C VAL A 583 -4.29 20.53 -12.54
N GLU A 584 -3.00 20.60 -12.84
CA GLU A 584 -2.23 19.58 -13.53
C GLU A 584 -2.26 18.24 -12.78
N ASP A 585 -2.25 18.26 -11.44
CA ASP A 585 -2.39 17.05 -10.62
C ASP A 585 -3.72 16.33 -10.89
N VAL A 586 -4.79 17.12 -11.01
CA VAL A 586 -6.14 16.61 -11.22
C VAL A 586 -6.27 16.02 -12.62
N GLU A 587 -5.64 16.63 -13.62
CA GLU A 587 -5.63 16.15 -15.00
C GLU A 587 -4.88 14.81 -15.12
N GLU A 588 -3.69 14.70 -14.53
CA GLU A 588 -2.90 13.46 -14.51
C GLU A 588 -3.64 12.33 -13.76
N VAL A 589 -4.24 12.66 -12.62
CA VAL A 589 -5.06 11.70 -11.85
C VAL A 589 -6.31 11.29 -12.62
N ALA A 590 -6.95 12.21 -13.32
CA ALA A 590 -8.11 11.90 -14.15
C ALA A 590 -7.74 10.93 -15.27
N GLU A 591 -6.55 11.07 -15.87
CA GLU A 591 -6.05 10.12 -16.87
C GLU A 591 -5.84 8.71 -16.29
N ILE A 592 -5.25 8.62 -15.08
CA ILE A 592 -5.08 7.33 -14.37
C ILE A 592 -6.44 6.68 -14.08
N MET A 593 -7.42 7.47 -13.61
CA MET A 593 -8.76 6.95 -13.33
C MET A 593 -9.52 6.56 -14.61
N GLU A 594 -9.43 7.36 -15.67
CA GLU A 594 -10.01 7.02 -16.97
C GLU A 594 -9.36 5.74 -17.53
N PHE A 595 -8.06 5.53 -17.36
CA PHE A 595 -7.39 4.27 -17.76
C PHE A 595 -7.99 3.04 -17.08
N CYS A 596 -8.24 3.12 -15.76
CA CYS A 596 -8.89 2.06 -14.99
C CYS A 596 -10.34 1.80 -15.48
N LEU A 597 -11.14 2.85 -15.66
CA LEU A 597 -12.55 2.74 -16.04
C LEU A 597 -12.77 2.39 -17.52
N PHE A 598 -11.91 2.86 -18.42
CA PHE A 598 -12.05 2.72 -19.86
C PHE A 598 -11.77 1.31 -20.36
N ARG A 599 -10.76 0.62 -19.79
CA ARG A 599 -10.49 -0.79 -20.12
C ARG A 599 -11.66 -1.69 -19.72
N ILE A 600 -12.34 -1.39 -18.61
CA ILE A 600 -13.58 -2.06 -18.21
C ILE A 600 -14.70 -1.81 -19.27
N GLN A 601 -14.78 -0.60 -19.83
CA GLN A 601 -15.86 -0.20 -20.75
C GLN A 601 -15.79 -0.78 -22.18
N ARG A 602 -14.59 -0.89 -22.78
CA ARG A 602 -14.46 -1.43 -24.16
C ARG A 602 -14.96 -2.87 -24.26
N ASP A 603 -14.94 -3.60 -23.16
CA ASP A 603 -15.30 -5.01 -23.09
C ASP A 603 -16.82 -5.23 -22.98
N GLU A 604 -17.55 -4.39 -22.21
CA GLU A 604 -19.02 -4.42 -22.21
C GLU A 604 -19.63 -4.05 -23.57
N ASN A 605 -19.04 -3.06 -24.25
CA ASN A 605 -19.47 -2.67 -25.60
C ASN A 605 -19.17 -3.77 -26.64
N SER A 606 -18.14 -4.59 -26.40
CA SER A 606 -17.87 -5.80 -27.20
C SER A 606 -18.95 -6.87 -26.98
N ARG A 607 -19.48 -6.99 -25.75
CA ARG A 607 -20.65 -7.82 -25.40
C ARG A 607 -21.93 -7.35 -26.10
N ALA A 608 -22.14 -6.03 -26.19
CA ALA A 608 -23.26 -5.43 -26.94
C ALA A 608 -23.16 -5.66 -28.46
N LYS A 609 -21.93 -5.72 -29.03
CA LYS A 609 -21.72 -6.08 -30.44
C LYS A 609 -21.93 -7.59 -30.70
N GLY A 610 -21.73 -8.45 -29.70
CA GLY A 610 -21.93 -9.91 -29.81
C GLY A 610 -23.38 -10.36 -29.91
N LYS A 611 -24.35 -9.58 -29.39
CA LYS A 611 -25.80 -9.90 -29.46
C LYS A 611 -26.59 -9.04 -30.45
N SER A 612 -25.90 -8.27 -31.31
CA SER A 612 -26.54 -7.39 -32.30
C SER A 612 -25.98 -7.58 -33.72
N LYS A 613 -25.77 -8.83 -34.16
CA LYS A 613 -25.59 -9.16 -35.58
C LYS A 613 -26.92 -9.51 -36.27
N ALA A 614 -27.92 -8.66 -36.08
CA ALA A 614 -29.12 -8.61 -36.93
C ALA A 614 -29.79 -7.23 -36.74
N GLY A 615 -29.25 -6.18 -37.37
CA GLY A 615 -29.98 -4.89 -37.43
C GLY A 615 -29.20 -3.61 -37.68
N LYS A 616 -27.90 -3.53 -37.39
CA LYS A 616 -27.13 -2.26 -37.50
C LYS A 616 -26.32 -2.07 -38.80
N ARG A 617 -26.59 -2.85 -39.85
CA ARG A 617 -25.93 -2.70 -41.17
C ARG A 617 -26.54 -1.60 -42.05
N SER A 618 -27.76 -1.12 -41.78
CA SER A 618 -28.43 -0.15 -42.66
C SER A 618 -28.04 1.32 -42.44
N GLY A 619 -27.70 1.72 -41.21
CA GLY A 619 -27.46 3.14 -40.86
C GLY A 619 -26.11 3.70 -41.35
N LYS A 620 -25.01 2.96 -41.17
CA LYS A 620 -23.68 3.39 -41.65
C LYS A 620 -23.61 3.39 -43.18
N GLN A 621 -24.18 2.39 -43.85
CA GLN A 621 -24.24 2.35 -45.31
C GLN A 621 -25.07 3.50 -45.90
N ALA A 622 -26.19 3.87 -45.26
CA ALA A 622 -27.00 5.01 -45.69
C ALA A 622 -26.26 6.36 -45.53
N ALA A 623 -25.51 6.55 -44.44
CA ALA A 623 -24.71 7.75 -44.22
C ALA A 623 -23.53 7.87 -45.21
N THR A 624 -22.83 6.75 -45.48
CA THR A 624 -21.77 6.70 -46.49
C THR A 624 -22.32 6.96 -47.90
N LYS A 625 -23.50 6.43 -48.23
CA LYS A 625 -24.14 6.69 -49.53
C LYS A 625 -24.53 8.17 -49.69
N ARG A 626 -25.07 8.81 -48.65
CA ARG A 626 -25.38 10.25 -48.66
C ARG A 626 -24.12 11.10 -48.83
N PHE A 627 -23.03 10.74 -48.18
CA PHE A 627 -21.74 11.42 -48.33
C PHE A 627 -21.22 11.35 -49.77
N LEU A 628 -21.32 10.18 -50.41
CA LEU A 628 -20.91 10.00 -51.82
C LEU A 628 -21.85 10.72 -52.80
N GLU A 629 -23.16 10.77 -52.54
CA GLU A 629 -24.13 11.52 -53.35
C GLU A 629 -23.85 13.04 -53.31
N GLU A 630 -23.53 13.59 -52.14
CA GLU A 630 -23.16 15.00 -52.00
C GLU A 630 -21.81 15.32 -52.66
N LEU A 631 -20.81 14.44 -52.53
CA LEU A 631 -19.54 14.58 -53.26
C LEU A 631 -19.77 14.54 -54.78
N GLY A 632 -20.69 13.71 -55.27
CA GLY A 632 -21.07 13.67 -56.69
C GLY A 632 -21.71 14.97 -57.18
N LYS A 633 -22.60 15.59 -56.39
CA LYS A 633 -23.21 16.90 -56.73
C LYS A 633 -22.16 18.00 -56.82
N ILE A 634 -21.21 18.01 -55.88
CA ILE A 634 -20.16 19.02 -55.82
C ILE A 634 -19.12 18.81 -56.93
N SER A 635 -18.80 17.55 -57.27
CA SER A 635 -17.95 17.27 -58.44
C SER A 635 -18.57 17.83 -59.72
N ASN A 636 -19.88 17.60 -59.92
CA ASN A 636 -20.62 18.12 -61.07
C ASN A 636 -20.64 19.66 -61.10
N ALA A 637 -20.73 20.33 -59.94
CA ALA A 637 -20.67 21.78 -59.83
C ALA A 637 -19.25 22.35 -60.07
N LYS A 638 -18.20 21.66 -59.59
CA LYS A 638 -16.79 22.08 -59.75
C LYS A 638 -16.16 21.64 -61.07
N ARG A 639 -16.79 20.74 -61.84
CA ARG A 639 -16.19 20.06 -63.03
C ARG A 639 -14.83 19.43 -62.73
N SER A 640 -14.64 18.91 -61.52
CA SER A 640 -13.40 18.28 -61.07
C SER A 640 -13.71 17.20 -60.05
N ASP A 641 -13.28 15.96 -60.33
CA ASP A 641 -13.45 14.81 -59.45
C ASP A 641 -12.38 14.71 -58.36
N ILE A 642 -11.47 15.68 -58.27
CA ILE A 642 -10.35 15.68 -57.32
C ILE A 642 -10.66 16.57 -56.12
N PHE A 643 -10.53 16.01 -54.93
CA PHE A 643 -10.77 16.65 -53.64
C PHE A 643 -9.55 16.58 -52.73
N THR A 644 -9.34 17.62 -51.95
CA THR A 644 -8.31 17.62 -50.89
C THR A 644 -8.84 16.98 -49.60
N TYR A 645 -7.92 16.48 -48.75
CA TYR A 645 -8.28 15.88 -47.46
C TYR A 645 -9.09 16.83 -46.55
N GLN A 646 -8.75 18.13 -46.56
CA GLN A 646 -9.44 19.14 -45.76
C GLN A 646 -10.87 19.40 -46.26
N GLU A 647 -11.07 19.44 -47.58
CA GLU A 647 -12.40 19.56 -48.18
C GLU A 647 -13.27 18.34 -47.83
N LEU A 648 -12.74 17.12 -47.96
CA LEU A 648 -13.46 15.90 -47.58
C LEU A 648 -13.87 15.90 -46.10
N LYS A 649 -13.01 16.44 -45.23
CA LYS A 649 -13.29 16.54 -43.78
C LYS A 649 -14.43 17.52 -43.50
N GLN A 650 -14.43 18.68 -44.15
CA GLN A 650 -15.52 19.66 -44.05
C GLN A 650 -16.84 19.05 -44.54
N PHE A 651 -16.84 18.37 -45.68
CA PHE A 651 -18.05 17.73 -46.21
C PHE A 651 -18.58 16.60 -45.31
N ALA A 652 -17.69 15.89 -44.61
CA ALA A 652 -18.11 14.83 -43.69
C ALA A 652 -18.79 15.40 -42.44
N ILE A 653 -18.36 16.59 -41.99
CA ILE A 653 -19.01 17.35 -40.91
C ILE A 653 -20.38 17.87 -41.37
N ASP A 654 -20.45 18.47 -42.55
CA ASP A 654 -21.69 19.02 -43.12
C ASP A 654 -22.74 17.93 -43.37
N SER A 655 -22.29 16.74 -43.80
CA SER A 655 -23.14 15.57 -44.05
C SER A 655 -23.51 14.79 -42.78
N LYS A 656 -23.05 15.24 -41.59
CA LYS A 656 -23.26 14.59 -40.29
C LYS A 656 -22.88 13.10 -40.26
N VAL A 657 -21.78 12.74 -40.92
CA VAL A 657 -21.27 11.37 -40.89
C VAL A 657 -20.58 11.13 -39.54
N GLN A 658 -21.03 10.12 -38.79
CA GLN A 658 -20.33 9.71 -37.57
C GLN A 658 -19.15 8.79 -37.92
N TYR A 659 -17.93 9.24 -37.63
CA TYR A 659 -16.69 8.48 -37.77
C TYR A 659 -15.84 8.61 -36.49
N ASP A 660 -15.21 7.51 -36.08
CA ASP A 660 -14.32 7.45 -34.90
C ASP A 660 -12.91 7.97 -35.25
N ASP A 661 -12.44 7.64 -36.46
CA ASP A 661 -11.24 8.20 -37.09
C ASP A 661 -11.56 8.55 -38.55
N PHE A 662 -11.31 9.81 -38.93
CA PHE A 662 -11.57 10.28 -40.29
C PHE A 662 -10.59 9.68 -41.30
N GLN A 663 -9.35 9.44 -40.89
CA GLN A 663 -8.33 8.88 -41.76
C GLN A 663 -8.68 7.42 -42.12
N GLY A 664 -8.96 6.59 -41.12
CA GLY A 664 -9.46 5.23 -41.35
C GLY A 664 -10.77 5.16 -42.15
N PHE A 665 -11.66 6.15 -42.02
CA PHE A 665 -12.88 6.24 -42.85
C PHE A 665 -12.58 6.49 -44.32
N ILE A 666 -11.66 7.40 -44.65
CA ILE A 666 -11.24 7.68 -46.03
C ILE A 666 -10.44 6.51 -46.62
N GLU A 667 -9.59 5.87 -45.83
CA GLU A 667 -8.86 4.66 -46.23
C GLU A 667 -9.84 3.52 -46.55
N SER A 668 -10.89 3.33 -45.74
CA SER A 668 -11.96 2.36 -46.05
C SER A 668 -12.71 2.66 -47.35
N LEU A 669 -12.84 3.93 -47.76
CA LEU A 669 -13.47 4.30 -49.05
C LEU A 669 -12.52 4.10 -50.23
N ASN A 670 -11.21 4.21 -49.98
CA ASN A 670 -10.17 3.87 -50.94
C ASN A 670 -10.07 2.36 -51.17
N ASP A 671 -10.17 1.56 -50.11
CA ASP A 671 -10.21 0.10 -50.21
C ASP A 671 -11.48 -0.40 -50.92
N GLN A 672 -12.59 0.33 -50.80
CA GLN A 672 -13.84 0.07 -51.53
C GLN A 672 -13.83 0.59 -52.97
N ASN A 673 -12.71 1.18 -53.44
CA ASN A 673 -12.56 1.80 -54.78
C ASN A 673 -13.53 2.95 -55.10
N LEU A 674 -14.16 3.55 -54.08
CA LEU A 674 -15.10 4.67 -54.23
C LEU A 674 -14.35 6.03 -54.27
N LEU A 675 -13.20 6.11 -53.60
CA LEU A 675 -12.30 7.28 -53.60
C LEU A 675 -10.84 6.85 -53.79
N LEU A 676 -10.22 7.20 -54.91
CA LEU A 676 -8.82 6.83 -55.20
C LEU A 676 -7.83 7.88 -54.73
N LYS A 677 -6.88 7.49 -53.88
CA LYS A 677 -5.75 8.36 -53.50
C LYS A 677 -4.80 8.56 -54.70
N LYS A 678 -4.67 9.81 -55.18
CA LYS A 678 -3.81 10.16 -56.34
C LYS A 678 -2.53 10.91 -55.98
N GLY A 679 -2.31 11.23 -54.70
CA GLY A 679 -1.11 11.88 -54.19
C GLY A 679 -1.24 12.29 -52.73
N LEU A 680 -0.28 13.05 -52.20
CA LEU A 680 -0.33 13.59 -50.83
C LEU A 680 -1.58 14.46 -50.65
N GLY A 681 -2.52 13.98 -49.85
CA GLY A 681 -3.74 14.72 -49.49
C GLY A 681 -4.76 14.94 -50.62
N LYS A 682 -4.64 14.26 -51.77
CA LYS A 682 -5.56 14.37 -52.91
C LYS A 682 -6.25 13.04 -53.22
N PHE A 683 -7.58 13.09 -53.35
CA PHE A 683 -8.44 11.93 -53.58
C PHE A 683 -9.33 12.19 -54.80
N GLN A 684 -9.51 11.19 -55.65
CA GLN A 684 -10.38 11.25 -56.83
C GLN A 684 -11.62 10.40 -56.61
N LEU A 685 -12.81 11.00 -56.75
CA LEU A 685 -14.08 10.27 -56.70
C LEU A 685 -14.23 9.37 -57.93
N ARG A 686 -14.68 8.13 -57.74
CA ARG A 686 -15.09 7.25 -58.85
C ARG A 686 -16.60 7.09 -58.86
N PHE A 687 -17.22 7.39 -60.00
CA PHE A 687 -18.60 7.03 -60.25
C PHE A 687 -18.68 5.53 -60.56
N GLU A 688 -19.57 4.81 -59.88
CA GLU A 688 -20.04 3.52 -60.38
C GLU A 688 -20.75 3.80 -61.71
N SER A 689 -20.11 3.42 -62.82
CA SER A 689 -20.83 3.23 -64.08
C SER A 689 -21.79 2.06 -63.87
N ASN A 690 -23.08 2.36 -63.76
CA ASN A 690 -24.16 1.36 -63.81
C ASN A 690 -24.02 0.45 -65.04
#